data_AF-A0AAN6VAY3-F1
#
_entry.id   AF-A0AAN6VAY3-F1
#
_cell.length_a   1.000
_cell.length_b   1.000
_cell.length_c   1.000
_cell.angle_alpha   90.00
_cell.angle_beta   90.00
_cell.angle_gamma   90.00
#
_symmetry.space_group_name_H-M   'P 1'
#
loop_
_entity.id
_entity.type
_entity.pdbx_description
1 polymer ?
#
loop_
_entity_poly.entity_id
_entity_poly.type
_entity_poly.pdbx_seq_one_letter_code
_entity_poly.pdbx_strand_id
1 'polypeptide(L)'
;MSSPLRENPSSANRGVPPGRAGRKRARTNGDDAASSIGASSPILPSSPPAFNIAHGGDDDDDIEEDAEEVQDDIDDLDEMAEDDVDLFREGFERDYRDRADDTYEGLDLDDEGDYDDMNLGDRRRLEAQLNRRDREVARRQRIPAAFLPGEDDDRDIDLTAQPRRRRHRYDEDPDEDMDADIMDEELSLEALHDVKSSSLTEWVAQPAVQRTIKREFKAFLTEYTDDSGSSVYGNRIRTLGEINAESLEVSYDHLSTSKAILAYFLANAPAEILKLFDEVAMDVVLLHYPDYERIHSEIHVRIFDLPVHYTLRQLRQSHLNCLVRVSGVVTRRSGVFPQLKYVKFDCGKCGVTLGPFQQESNVEVKITYCQSCQSRGPFTLNSEKTVYRNYQKLTLQESPGTVPAGRLPRHREVILLWDLIDKAKPGEEIEVTGIYRNNYDAQLNNRNGFPVFATILEANNVVKSHDQLAGFRMTEEDEHKIRQLAKDPQIVDKIVNSIAPSIYGHTDIKTAVALSLFGGVAKNTRGAHHVRGDINVLLLGDPGTAKSQVLKYVEKTAHRAVFATGQGASAVGLTASVRRDPLTSEWTLEGGALVLADKGTCLIDEFDKMNDQDRTSIHEAMEQQTISISKAGIVTTLQARCGIIAAANPIGGRYNSTIPFSANVELTEPILSRFDILCVVRDTVEPEEDERLARFIVGSHSRSHPLTNNTQQGASSTGATNGQSMEVEADSLRTDTQTTTAAGAERPKEGEIPQELLRKYILYARERCSPKLYHMDEDKVARLFADMRRESLATGAYPITVRHLEAIIRISESFCRMRLSEYCTSQDIDRAIAVTVDSFVGSQKVSCKKALARAFAKYTLARPGGGNSRGAGGGGRRRGGVLGAVSA
;
A
#
# COMPACT_ATOMS: atom_id res chain seq x y z
N MET A 1 -47.67 -32.74 -48.37
CA MET A 1 -48.24 -34.04 -47.94
C MET A 1 -48.79 -33.88 -46.54
N SER A 2 -49.90 -34.56 -46.23
CA SER A 2 -50.43 -34.92 -44.89
C SER A 2 -49.92 -34.21 -43.62
N SER A 3 -50.79 -33.39 -43.02
CA SER A 3 -50.99 -33.22 -41.55
C SER A 3 -51.83 -34.42 -41.01
N PRO A 4 -52.46 -34.44 -39.80
CA PRO A 4 -52.62 -33.48 -38.67
C PRO A 4 -52.01 -34.04 -37.34
N LEU A 5 -52.28 -33.64 -36.08
CA LEU A 5 -53.22 -32.75 -35.35
C LEU A 5 -52.44 -31.76 -34.42
N ARG A 6 -52.96 -30.77 -33.66
CA ARG A 6 -54.29 -30.41 -33.06
C ARG A 6 -54.60 -31.12 -31.70
N GLU A 7 -55.17 -30.49 -30.66
CA GLU A 7 -55.95 -29.23 -30.59
C GLU A 7 -55.54 -28.23 -29.46
N ASN A 8 -56.10 -27.03 -29.58
CA ASN A 8 -56.18 -25.87 -28.66
C ASN A 8 -57.64 -25.35 -28.80
N PRO A 9 -58.24 -24.44 -27.99
CA PRO A 9 -57.67 -23.47 -27.03
C PRO A 9 -58.37 -23.61 -25.63
N SER A 10 -58.84 -22.64 -24.82
CA SER A 10 -58.96 -21.16 -24.89
C SER A 10 -59.34 -20.54 -23.53
N SER A 11 -58.89 -19.29 -23.30
CA SER A 11 -59.54 -18.22 -22.49
C SER A 11 -59.72 -18.40 -20.97
N ALA A 12 -59.92 -17.35 -20.15
CA ALA A 12 -59.42 -15.97 -20.16
C ALA A 12 -59.81 -15.24 -18.84
N ASN A 13 -59.01 -14.25 -18.42
CA ASN A 13 -59.36 -13.10 -17.55
C ASN A 13 -59.75 -13.28 -16.06
N ARG A 14 -59.21 -12.36 -15.22
CA ARG A 14 -59.72 -11.79 -13.94
C ARG A 14 -60.01 -12.78 -12.77
N GLY A 15 -59.51 -12.60 -11.54
CA GLY A 15 -58.84 -11.48 -10.89
C GLY A 15 -59.08 -11.49 -9.36
N VAL A 16 -58.10 -10.99 -8.60
CA VAL A 16 -58.17 -10.47 -7.20
C VAL A 16 -58.47 -11.48 -6.05
N PRO A 17 -57.67 -11.49 -4.95
CA PRO A 17 -57.86 -12.39 -3.79
C PRO A 17 -58.79 -11.82 -2.70
N PRO A 18 -59.24 -12.67 -1.75
CA PRO A 18 -58.65 -12.71 -0.40
C PRO A 18 -58.39 -14.16 0.09
N GLY A 19 -57.82 -14.45 1.27
CA GLY A 19 -57.26 -13.58 2.30
C GLY A 19 -57.59 -14.01 3.74
N ARG A 20 -56.58 -14.51 4.48
CA ARG A 20 -56.52 -14.78 5.95
C ARG A 20 -57.50 -15.80 6.59
N ALA A 21 -56.94 -16.51 7.58
CA ALA A 21 -57.56 -17.38 8.58
C ALA A 21 -58.26 -18.66 8.06
N GLY A 22 -58.29 -19.77 8.81
CA GLY A 22 -57.61 -20.07 10.08
C GLY A 22 -58.43 -20.97 11.01
N ARG A 23 -57.75 -21.82 11.80
CA ARG A 23 -58.32 -22.89 12.67
C ARG A 23 -58.92 -24.06 11.84
N LYS A 24 -59.02 -25.32 12.30
CA LYS A 24 -58.38 -26.23 13.27
C LYS A 24 -59.39 -27.39 13.41
N ARG A 25 -58.93 -28.64 13.59
CA ARG A 25 -59.71 -29.91 13.75
C ARG A 25 -60.26 -30.46 12.41
N ALA A 26 -59.98 -31.67 11.92
CA ALA A 26 -59.36 -32.93 12.40
C ALA A 26 -60.29 -34.01 13.03
N ARG A 27 -59.98 -35.29 12.71
CA ARG A 27 -60.65 -36.58 13.07
C ARG A 27 -61.97 -36.82 12.31
N THR A 28 -62.41 -38.04 11.98
CA THR A 28 -61.85 -39.43 12.02
C THR A 28 -61.83 -40.03 10.60
N ASN A 29 -61.02 -41.00 10.17
CA ASN A 29 -60.56 -42.30 10.73
C ASN A 29 -61.60 -43.44 10.65
N GLY A 30 -61.18 -44.56 10.05
CA GLY A 30 -61.91 -45.83 9.85
C GLY A 30 -61.80 -46.35 8.40
N ASP A 31 -61.49 -47.61 8.09
CA ASP A 31 -61.07 -48.75 8.94
C ASP A 31 -60.32 -49.84 8.10
N ASP A 32 -59.95 -50.95 8.78
CA ASP A 32 -59.70 -52.32 8.27
C ASP A 32 -58.33 -52.84 7.77
N ALA A 33 -58.08 -54.10 8.20
CA ALA A 33 -57.40 -55.22 7.52
C ALA A 33 -55.85 -55.41 7.50
N ALA A 34 -55.28 -55.64 8.69
CA ALA A 34 -54.57 -56.90 9.07
C ALA A 34 -53.16 -57.32 8.54
N SER A 35 -52.48 -58.08 9.43
CA SER A 35 -51.23 -58.88 9.29
C SER A 35 -49.86 -58.15 9.34
N SER A 36 -48.81 -58.66 10.00
CA SER A 36 -48.72 -59.28 11.36
C SER A 36 -47.26 -59.55 11.76
N ILE A 37 -46.82 -59.04 12.94
CA ILE A 37 -45.65 -59.52 13.75
C ILE A 37 -44.27 -59.29 13.08
N GLY A 38 -43.17 -58.93 13.75
CA GLY A 38 -42.85 -58.61 15.16
C GLY A 38 -41.32 -58.73 15.36
N ALA A 39 -40.68 -58.18 16.39
CA ALA A 39 -41.15 -57.44 17.56
C ALA A 39 -40.21 -56.27 17.91
N SER A 40 -40.50 -55.51 18.96
CA SER A 40 -39.85 -54.23 19.29
C SER A 40 -39.89 -53.95 20.80
N SER A 41 -39.54 -52.71 21.21
CA SER A 41 -40.04 -52.06 22.44
C SER A 41 -39.29 -52.41 23.76
N PRO A 42 -39.42 -51.63 24.86
CA PRO A 42 -40.53 -50.70 25.13
C PRO A 42 -40.30 -49.34 25.84
N ILE A 43 -41.31 -48.45 25.67
CA ILE A 43 -41.82 -47.38 26.58
C ILE A 43 -40.87 -46.15 26.77
N LEU A 44 -41.18 -44.89 26.40
CA LEU A 44 -42.35 -43.98 26.61
C LEU A 44 -42.47 -43.43 28.05
N PRO A 45 -43.08 -42.24 28.31
CA PRO A 45 -42.83 -40.94 27.67
C PRO A 45 -42.88 -39.75 28.71
N SER A 46 -43.07 -38.52 28.20
CA SER A 46 -43.67 -37.32 28.84
C SER A 46 -42.79 -36.31 29.61
N SER A 47 -43.08 -35.03 29.35
CA SER A 47 -42.63 -33.81 30.07
C SER A 47 -43.67 -33.42 31.15
N PRO A 48 -43.40 -32.49 32.10
CA PRO A 48 -43.52 -31.05 31.78
C PRO A 48 -42.42 -30.14 32.43
N PRO A 49 -42.68 -29.06 33.21
CA PRO A 49 -42.43 -27.68 32.73
C PRO A 49 -41.43 -26.89 33.61
N ALA A 50 -41.59 -25.57 33.73
CA ALA A 50 -40.56 -24.62 34.16
C ALA A 50 -40.91 -23.74 35.39
N PHE A 51 -39.87 -23.04 35.86
CA PHE A 51 -39.81 -21.85 36.75
C PHE A 51 -39.66 -22.00 38.29
N ASN A 52 -38.74 -21.16 38.78
CA ASN A 52 -38.66 -20.44 40.06
C ASN A 52 -37.98 -21.04 41.32
N ILE A 53 -36.78 -20.47 41.59
CA ILE A 53 -36.37 -19.76 42.84
C ILE A 53 -35.92 -20.58 44.08
N ALA A 54 -34.89 -20.01 44.74
CA ALA A 54 -34.41 -20.17 46.14
C ALA A 54 -33.37 -21.28 46.50
N HIS A 55 -32.24 -20.78 47.03
CA HIS A 55 -31.36 -21.27 48.10
C HIS A 55 -31.01 -22.77 48.27
N GLY A 56 -29.69 -23.04 48.36
CA GLY A 56 -29.08 -23.26 49.68
C GLY A 56 -28.29 -24.54 49.91
N GLY A 57 -26.95 -24.46 49.77
CA GLY A 57 -25.95 -25.27 50.48
C GLY A 57 -25.70 -26.72 50.06
N ASP A 58 -24.59 -27.36 50.44
CA ASP A 58 -23.28 -26.89 50.99
C ASP A 58 -22.25 -28.06 50.85
N ASP A 59 -20.98 -27.86 51.26
CA ASP A 59 -19.87 -28.84 51.42
C ASP A 59 -19.34 -29.51 50.11
N ASP A 60 -18.06 -29.87 49.87
CA ASP A 60 -16.74 -29.85 50.57
C ASP A 60 -15.61 -29.66 49.49
N ASP A 61 -14.36 -29.17 49.66
CA ASP A 61 -13.61 -28.31 50.63
C ASP A 61 -12.76 -27.29 49.74
N ASP A 62 -11.51 -26.77 49.91
CA ASP A 62 -10.34 -26.89 50.83
C ASP A 62 -9.34 -25.69 50.58
N ILE A 63 -8.41 -25.41 51.50
CA ILE A 63 -7.19 -24.53 51.47
C ILE A 63 -7.33 -22.98 51.41
N GLU A 64 -6.99 -22.34 52.55
CA GLU A 64 -6.68 -20.90 52.80
C GLU A 64 -5.19 -20.57 52.41
N GLU A 65 -4.58 -19.38 52.51
CA GLU A 65 -4.66 -18.25 53.48
C GLU A 65 -3.97 -16.98 52.89
N ASP A 66 -3.58 -15.99 53.72
CA ASP A 66 -2.84 -14.74 53.42
C ASP A 66 -3.55 -13.63 52.58
N ALA A 67 -4.27 -12.69 53.24
CA ALA A 67 -4.10 -11.22 53.08
C ALA A 67 -5.11 -10.31 53.86
N GLU A 68 -4.95 -10.19 55.18
CA GLU A 68 -5.23 -8.96 55.97
C GLU A 68 -3.98 -8.76 56.87
N GLU A 69 -3.52 -7.58 57.29
CA GLU A 69 -4.06 -6.20 57.26
C GLU A 69 -2.99 -5.22 56.73
N VAL A 70 -3.37 -4.18 55.99
CA VAL A 70 -2.86 -2.80 56.17
C VAL A 70 -4.04 -1.85 55.92
N GLN A 71 -4.20 -0.87 56.79
CA GLN A 71 -5.37 0.02 56.90
C GLN A 71 -4.96 1.49 56.68
N ASP A 72 -5.90 2.29 56.18
CA ASP A 72 -5.94 3.77 56.10
C ASP A 72 -4.76 4.50 55.43
N ASP A 73 -4.95 4.92 54.17
CA ASP A 73 -4.64 6.28 53.68
C ASP A 73 -5.10 6.43 52.20
N ILE A 74 -5.29 7.68 51.74
CA ILE A 74 -5.69 8.07 50.35
C ILE A 74 -7.18 7.87 49.98
N ASP A 75 -8.11 8.44 50.77
CA ASP A 75 -9.47 8.82 50.30
C ASP A 75 -9.76 10.35 50.48
N ASP A 76 -8.78 11.14 50.97
CA ASP A 76 -8.91 12.55 51.39
C ASP A 76 -8.32 13.57 50.37
N LEU A 77 -8.43 13.36 49.05
CA LEU A 77 -7.74 14.22 48.06
C LEU A 77 -8.51 14.72 46.82
N ASP A 78 -9.69 14.17 46.48
CA ASP A 78 -10.47 14.61 45.30
C ASP A 78 -11.74 15.44 45.64
N GLU A 79 -12.10 15.63 46.92
CA GLU A 79 -13.33 16.35 47.33
C GLU A 79 -13.15 17.89 47.50
N MET A 80 -12.32 18.53 46.69
CA MET A 80 -12.09 20.00 46.73
C MET A 80 -11.96 20.67 45.34
N ALA A 81 -12.68 20.20 44.32
CA ALA A 81 -12.51 20.70 42.94
C ALA A 81 -13.80 20.87 42.07
N GLU A 82 -15.01 20.70 42.61
CA GLU A 82 -16.28 20.93 41.87
C GLU A 82 -17.24 21.89 42.62
N ASP A 83 -16.90 23.19 42.65
CA ASP A 83 -17.85 24.26 43.01
C ASP A 83 -18.77 24.56 41.81
N ASP A 84 -19.99 24.06 41.86
CA ASP A 84 -21.01 24.19 40.81
C ASP A 84 -21.55 25.64 40.74
N VAL A 85 -21.25 26.37 39.65
CA VAL A 85 -21.73 27.75 39.46
C VAL A 85 -23.17 27.75 38.95
N ASP A 86 -24.14 27.63 39.87
CA ASP A 86 -25.58 27.61 39.58
C ASP A 86 -26.05 28.93 38.93
N LEU A 87 -26.20 28.91 37.60
CA LEU A 87 -26.41 30.08 36.75
C LEU A 87 -27.81 30.70 36.78
N PHE A 88 -28.74 30.21 37.62
CA PHE A 88 -30.17 30.51 37.50
C PHE A 88 -30.88 31.06 38.75
N ARG A 89 -30.34 32.12 39.40
CA ARG A 89 -31.18 32.95 40.29
C ARG A 89 -30.87 34.46 40.41
N GLU A 90 -31.94 35.23 40.23
CA GLU A 90 -32.26 36.56 40.81
C GLU A 90 -31.10 37.48 41.25
N GLY A 91 -30.33 38.01 40.28
CA GLY A 91 -29.35 39.10 40.53
C GLY A 91 -29.23 40.18 39.44
N PHE A 92 -29.74 39.94 38.22
CA PHE A 92 -29.42 40.70 37.00
C PHE A 92 -29.80 42.19 36.97
N GLU A 93 -30.70 42.68 37.82
CA GLU A 93 -31.09 44.11 37.85
C GLU A 93 -30.05 45.03 38.53
N ARG A 94 -28.93 44.50 39.01
CA ARG A 94 -27.87 45.29 39.66
C ARG A 94 -26.85 45.89 38.71
N ASP A 95 -26.55 45.23 37.59
CA ASP A 95 -25.51 45.68 36.65
C ASP A 95 -26.04 46.73 35.64
N TYR A 96 -27.36 46.79 35.43
CA TYR A 96 -28.03 47.83 34.64
C TYR A 96 -28.21 49.16 35.42
N ARG A 97 -27.24 49.54 36.26
CA ARG A 97 -27.21 50.82 36.96
C ARG A 97 -25.98 51.62 36.52
N ASP A 98 -26.22 52.68 35.76
CA ASP A 98 -25.18 53.61 35.32
C ASP A 98 -24.27 54.04 36.49
N ARG A 99 -22.99 53.69 36.40
CA ARG A 99 -21.93 54.26 37.24
C ARG A 99 -21.37 55.47 36.52
N ALA A 100 -21.45 56.63 37.16
CA ALA A 100 -21.17 57.91 36.53
C ALA A 100 -19.67 58.32 36.53
N ASP A 101 -18.74 57.36 36.59
CA ASP A 101 -17.32 57.65 36.92
C ASP A 101 -16.29 56.70 36.25
N ASP A 102 -16.63 56.08 35.11
CA ASP A 102 -15.68 55.28 34.33
C ASP A 102 -14.69 56.18 33.57
N THR A 103 -13.59 56.54 34.24
CA THR A 103 -12.38 57.08 33.59
C THR A 103 -11.38 55.95 33.32
N TYR A 104 -10.77 55.94 32.13
CA TYR A 104 -9.83 54.90 31.74
C TYR A 104 -8.50 55.03 32.50
N GLU A 105 -8.25 54.14 33.45
CA GLU A 105 -6.91 53.93 34.01
C GLU A 105 -6.04 53.18 32.97
N GLY A 106 -5.06 53.88 32.39
CA GLY A 106 -4.11 53.31 31.44
C GLY A 106 -2.95 52.63 32.16
N LEU A 107 -2.94 51.29 32.16
CA LEU A 107 -1.85 50.47 32.68
C LEU A 107 -1.28 49.56 31.58
N ASP A 108 -0.57 50.19 30.64
CA ASP A 108 0.52 49.60 29.84
C ASP A 108 1.20 50.72 29.01
N LEU A 109 1.74 51.73 29.72
CA LEU A 109 2.61 52.77 29.16
C LEU A 109 3.90 52.81 29.99
N ASP A 110 5.01 52.47 29.35
CA ASP A 110 6.35 52.36 29.95
C ASP A 110 7.06 53.73 29.93
N ASP A 111 6.55 54.65 30.76
CA ASP A 111 6.92 56.07 30.78
C ASP A 111 8.16 56.39 31.64
N GLU A 112 8.91 55.39 32.14
CA GLU A 112 10.18 55.59 32.89
C GLU A 112 11.45 55.62 32.00
N GLY A 113 11.30 55.76 30.68
CA GLY A 113 12.40 55.88 29.72
C GLY A 113 12.69 57.32 29.28
N ASP A 114 13.89 57.84 29.60
CA ASP A 114 14.46 59.03 28.92
C ASP A 114 14.81 58.66 27.47
N TYR A 115 13.90 58.94 26.53
CA TYR A 115 14.13 58.74 25.10
C TYR A 115 14.90 59.93 24.49
N ASP A 116 16.07 59.65 23.89
CA ASP A 116 16.87 60.65 23.17
C ASP A 116 16.06 61.40 22.09
N ASP A 117 16.26 62.72 22.02
CA ASP A 117 15.51 63.65 21.18
C ASP A 117 15.63 63.30 19.68
N MET A 118 14.57 62.70 19.12
CA MET A 118 14.63 62.07 17.79
C MET A 118 15.01 63.05 16.68
N ASN A 119 16.03 62.69 15.89
CA ASN A 119 16.63 63.57 14.89
C ASN A 119 15.58 64.17 13.92
N LEU A 120 15.66 65.49 13.74
CA LEU A 120 14.67 66.31 13.03
C LEU A 120 14.49 65.90 11.55
N GLY A 121 15.47 65.21 10.96
CA GLY A 121 15.37 64.59 9.64
C GLY A 121 14.40 63.40 9.57
N ASP A 122 14.39 62.55 10.59
CA ASP A 122 13.59 61.31 10.60
C ASP A 122 12.15 61.57 11.07
N ARG A 123 11.95 62.55 11.97
CA ARG A 123 10.61 63.10 12.27
C ARG A 123 9.88 63.56 10.99
N ARG A 124 10.58 64.26 10.09
CA ARG A 124 10.03 64.68 8.78
C ARG A 124 9.74 63.51 7.83
N ARG A 125 10.48 62.40 7.92
CA ARG A 125 10.22 61.19 7.10
C ARG A 125 8.94 60.49 7.55
N LEU A 126 8.78 60.29 8.86
CA LEU A 126 7.57 59.69 9.45
C LEU A 126 6.32 60.56 9.16
N GLU A 127 6.43 61.87 9.33
CA GLU A 127 5.36 62.83 9.03
C GLU A 127 4.95 62.81 7.54
N ALA A 128 5.93 62.72 6.62
CA ALA A 128 5.67 62.59 5.19
C ALA A 128 5.10 61.21 4.79
N GLN A 129 5.33 60.16 5.59
CA GLN A 129 4.79 58.82 5.38
C GLN A 129 3.33 58.71 5.86
N LEU A 130 3.02 59.25 7.03
CA LEU A 130 1.64 59.36 7.55
C LEU A 130 0.75 60.19 6.59
N ASN A 131 1.21 61.39 6.21
CA ASN A 131 0.46 62.28 5.31
C ASN A 131 0.30 61.71 3.88
N ARG A 132 1.07 60.67 3.51
CA ARG A 132 0.82 59.87 2.30
C ARG A 132 -0.31 58.86 2.51
N ARG A 133 -0.27 58.10 3.61
CA ARG A 133 -1.31 57.12 3.97
C ARG A 133 -2.68 57.77 4.09
N ASP A 134 -2.76 58.91 4.76
CA ASP A 134 -4.02 59.61 5.00
C ASP A 134 -4.63 60.19 3.71
N ARG A 135 -3.78 60.54 2.73
CA ARG A 135 -4.21 60.90 1.36
C ARG A 135 -4.80 59.73 0.57
N GLU A 136 -4.37 58.50 0.84
CA GLU A 136 -4.92 57.30 0.23
C GLU A 136 -6.24 56.88 0.89
N VAL A 137 -6.35 57.02 2.22
CA VAL A 137 -7.62 56.87 2.95
C VAL A 137 -8.66 57.90 2.48
N ALA A 138 -8.27 59.17 2.35
CA ALA A 138 -9.14 60.24 1.85
C ALA A 138 -9.54 60.07 0.36
N ARG A 139 -8.77 59.29 -0.43
CA ARG A 139 -9.19 58.85 -1.77
C ARG A 139 -10.23 57.73 -1.71
N ARG A 140 -10.10 56.79 -0.77
CA ARG A 140 -11.03 55.65 -0.61
C ARG A 140 -12.41 56.05 -0.07
N GLN A 141 -12.55 57.16 0.66
CA GLN A 141 -13.82 57.58 1.28
C GLN A 141 -14.71 58.51 0.43
N ARG A 142 -14.48 58.66 -0.88
CA ARG A 142 -15.34 59.49 -1.76
C ARG A 142 -16.56 58.74 -2.30
N ILE A 143 -17.55 58.53 -1.43
CA ILE A 143 -18.92 58.19 -1.85
C ILE A 143 -19.68 59.50 -2.16
N PRO A 144 -20.40 59.64 -3.28
CA PRO A 144 -21.21 60.83 -3.56
C PRO A 144 -22.40 60.97 -2.61
N ALA A 145 -22.61 62.17 -2.07
CA ALA A 145 -23.74 62.50 -1.19
C ALA A 145 -25.05 62.68 -1.98
N ALA A 146 -25.59 61.58 -2.50
CA ALA A 146 -26.79 61.57 -3.35
C ALA A 146 -27.84 60.49 -2.97
N PHE A 147 -27.60 59.72 -1.91
CA PHE A 147 -28.43 58.57 -1.50
C PHE A 147 -28.69 58.52 0.02
N LEU A 148 -29.16 59.63 0.58
CA LEU A 148 -29.79 59.66 1.91
C LEU A 148 -31.21 60.22 1.78
N PRO A 149 -32.26 59.50 2.22
CA PRO A 149 -33.62 60.01 2.21
C PRO A 149 -33.81 61.00 3.37
N GLY A 150 -34.33 62.18 3.03
CA GLY A 150 -34.78 63.22 3.97
C GLY A 150 -36.04 63.87 3.40
N GLU A 151 -36.91 64.36 4.28
CA GLU A 151 -38.27 64.78 3.95
C GLU A 151 -38.36 66.29 3.58
N ASP A 152 -39.50 66.65 2.97
CA ASP A 152 -40.06 67.99 2.71
C ASP A 152 -39.60 68.88 1.50
N ASP A 153 -40.64 69.47 0.87
CA ASP A 153 -40.78 70.66 0.00
C ASP A 153 -40.05 70.84 -1.36
N ASP A 154 -40.81 70.57 -2.43
CA ASP A 154 -41.02 71.35 -3.68
C ASP A 154 -39.98 72.41 -4.16
N ARG A 155 -39.39 72.16 -5.35
CA ARG A 155 -39.48 73.05 -6.55
C ARG A 155 -38.81 72.48 -7.81
N ASP A 156 -39.30 72.92 -8.98
CA ASP A 156 -38.83 72.50 -10.31
C ASP A 156 -37.36 72.87 -10.62
N ILE A 157 -36.66 71.97 -11.30
CA ILE A 157 -35.38 72.25 -11.97
C ILE A 157 -35.42 71.70 -13.42
N ASP A 158 -35.28 72.61 -14.38
CA ASP A 158 -35.34 72.32 -15.83
C ASP A 158 -34.01 71.71 -16.35
N LEU A 159 -34.10 70.63 -17.12
CA LEU A 159 -32.97 69.83 -17.61
C LEU A 159 -32.34 70.33 -18.94
N THR A 160 -32.58 71.57 -19.37
CA THR A 160 -32.28 72.01 -20.76
C THR A 160 -31.11 73.01 -20.96
N ALA A 161 -30.03 72.94 -20.15
CA ALA A 161 -29.00 74.00 -20.07
C ALA A 161 -27.53 73.69 -20.47
N GLN A 162 -27.29 73.03 -21.62
CA GLN A 162 -26.05 73.18 -22.47
C GLN A 162 -24.66 72.79 -21.86
N PRO A 163 -23.51 72.91 -22.60
CA PRO A 163 -23.30 72.90 -24.07
C PRO A 163 -22.33 71.79 -24.56
N ARG A 164 -22.43 71.44 -25.85
CA ARG A 164 -21.40 70.65 -26.56
C ARG A 164 -20.15 71.49 -26.88
N ARG A 165 -18.94 70.93 -26.70
CA ARG A 165 -17.72 71.34 -27.43
C ARG A 165 -17.26 70.21 -28.36
N ARG A 166 -16.61 70.55 -29.47
CA ARG A 166 -16.26 69.63 -30.57
C ARG A 166 -14.81 69.14 -30.48
N ARG A 167 -14.62 67.90 -30.96
CA ARG A 167 -13.37 67.25 -31.41
C ARG A 167 -12.28 68.21 -31.92
N HIS A 168 -11.04 67.87 -31.60
CA HIS A 168 -10.03 67.63 -32.63
C HIS A 168 -9.71 66.11 -32.67
N ARG A 169 -8.97 65.66 -33.68
CA ARG A 169 -8.65 64.24 -33.98
C ARG A 169 -7.13 64.11 -34.21
N TYR A 170 -6.67 62.87 -34.31
CA TYR A 170 -5.29 62.37 -34.29
C TYR A 170 -4.76 62.20 -32.86
N ASP A 171 -4.32 61.01 -32.42
CA ASP A 171 -4.21 59.73 -33.14
C ASP A 171 -5.23 58.68 -32.64
N GLU A 172 -5.61 57.76 -33.54
CA GLU A 172 -6.46 56.60 -33.27
C GLU A 172 -5.67 55.36 -33.69
N ASP A 173 -4.83 54.83 -32.79
CA ASP A 173 -4.47 53.42 -32.85
C ASP A 173 -5.74 52.59 -32.58
N PRO A 174 -5.94 51.44 -33.25
CA PRO A 174 -7.14 50.63 -33.04
C PRO A 174 -7.02 49.82 -31.74
N ASP A 175 -7.71 50.27 -30.69
CA ASP A 175 -7.94 49.50 -29.45
C ASP A 175 -8.86 48.28 -29.72
N GLU A 176 -8.37 47.29 -30.46
CA GLU A 176 -8.98 45.95 -30.56
C GLU A 176 -8.74 45.14 -29.28
N ASP A 177 -9.29 45.58 -28.14
CA ASP A 177 -9.37 44.80 -26.88
C ASP A 177 -10.38 45.42 -25.86
N MET A 178 -11.56 45.86 -26.34
CA MET A 178 -12.56 46.59 -25.53
C MET A 178 -13.98 45.98 -25.56
N ASP A 179 -14.05 44.64 -25.61
CA ASP A 179 -15.28 43.85 -25.37
C ASP A 179 -14.95 42.53 -24.59
N ALA A 180 -13.98 42.59 -23.68
CA ALA A 180 -13.80 41.54 -22.66
C ALA A 180 -14.82 41.78 -21.53
N ASP A 181 -15.64 40.78 -21.21
CA ASP A 181 -16.62 40.87 -20.14
C ASP A 181 -15.91 41.15 -18.79
N ILE A 182 -16.43 42.08 -17.98
CA ILE A 182 -15.87 42.39 -16.64
C ILE A 182 -15.95 41.15 -15.71
N MET A 183 -16.79 40.17 -16.05
CA MET A 183 -16.88 38.87 -15.39
C MET A 183 -15.79 37.87 -15.82
N ASP A 184 -15.09 38.12 -16.93
CA ASP A 184 -14.01 37.30 -17.50
C ASP A 184 -12.59 37.77 -17.12
N GLU A 185 -12.43 38.94 -16.49
CA GLU A 185 -11.14 39.50 -16.05
C GLU A 185 -10.33 38.49 -15.21
N GLU A 186 -9.14 38.10 -15.70
CA GLU A 186 -8.26 37.11 -15.05
C GLU A 186 -7.26 37.76 -14.09
N LEU A 187 -6.90 37.05 -13.01
CA LEU A 187 -5.90 37.54 -12.06
C LEU A 187 -4.46 37.11 -12.43
N SER A 188 -3.49 37.89 -11.96
CA SER A 188 -2.09 37.52 -11.95
C SER A 188 -1.79 36.51 -10.83
N LEU A 189 -0.70 35.76 -10.96
CA LEU A 189 -0.25 34.79 -9.96
C LEU A 189 0.05 35.47 -8.60
N GLU A 190 0.56 36.70 -8.63
CA GLU A 190 0.77 37.53 -7.43
C GLU A 190 -0.56 37.86 -6.72
N ALA A 191 -1.63 38.14 -7.47
CA ALA A 191 -2.94 38.47 -6.92
C ALA A 191 -3.71 37.25 -6.36
N LEU A 192 -3.25 36.02 -6.62
CA LEU A 192 -3.73 34.82 -5.91
C LEU A 192 -3.23 34.74 -4.46
N HIS A 193 -2.05 35.30 -4.17
CA HIS A 193 -1.45 35.30 -2.82
C HIS A 193 -2.20 36.23 -1.85
N ASP A 194 -2.82 37.29 -2.36
CA ASP A 194 -3.60 38.26 -1.58
C ASP A 194 -5.04 37.74 -1.38
N VAL A 195 -5.23 36.88 -0.37
CA VAL A 195 -6.52 36.25 -0.03
C VAL A 195 -7.49 37.28 0.56
N LYS A 196 -8.43 37.77 -0.26
CA LYS A 196 -9.34 38.87 0.08
C LYS A 196 -10.66 38.46 0.74
N SER A 197 -10.85 37.17 1.06
CA SER A 197 -12.06 36.64 1.70
C SER A 197 -11.81 36.06 3.09
N SER A 198 -12.87 35.94 3.88
CA SER A 198 -12.89 35.38 5.25
C SER A 198 -12.43 33.93 5.32
N SER A 199 -12.67 33.15 4.26
CA SER A 199 -12.27 31.75 4.14
C SER A 199 -11.62 31.45 2.79
N LEU A 200 -10.68 30.49 2.79
CA LEU A 200 -10.05 30.00 1.57
C LEU A 200 -11.04 29.29 0.64
N THR A 201 -12.06 28.63 1.22
CA THR A 201 -13.15 28.00 0.47
C THR A 201 -13.98 29.02 -0.32
N GLU A 202 -14.24 30.21 0.25
CA GLU A 202 -14.89 31.31 -0.49
C GLU A 202 -13.94 31.95 -1.51
N TRP A 203 -12.64 31.98 -1.26
CA TRP A 203 -11.64 32.48 -2.21
C TRP A 203 -11.61 31.63 -3.49
N VAL A 204 -11.49 30.31 -3.32
CA VAL A 204 -11.49 29.32 -4.41
C VAL A 204 -12.87 29.17 -5.07
N ALA A 205 -13.94 29.68 -4.45
CA ALA A 205 -15.27 29.75 -5.06
C ALA A 205 -15.45 30.94 -6.05
N GLN A 206 -14.55 31.93 -6.06
CA GLN A 206 -14.67 33.08 -6.96
C GLN A 206 -14.29 32.70 -8.41
N PRO A 207 -15.12 33.00 -9.43
CA PRO A 207 -14.91 32.49 -10.79
C PRO A 207 -13.60 32.97 -11.42
N ALA A 208 -13.17 34.22 -11.15
CA ALA A 208 -11.90 34.74 -11.65
C ALA A 208 -10.69 34.02 -11.01
N VAL A 209 -10.77 33.69 -9.71
CA VAL A 209 -9.77 32.83 -9.03
C VAL A 209 -9.78 31.42 -9.62
N GLN A 210 -10.96 30.86 -9.93
CA GLN A 210 -11.07 29.53 -10.56
C GLN A 210 -10.46 29.48 -11.97
N ARG A 211 -10.75 30.46 -12.86
CA ARG A 211 -10.11 30.53 -14.19
C ARG A 211 -8.59 30.59 -14.06
N THR A 212 -8.10 31.46 -13.17
CA THR A 212 -6.67 31.61 -12.89
C THR A 212 -6.06 30.29 -12.41
N ILE A 213 -6.64 29.63 -11.41
CA ILE A 213 -6.18 28.31 -10.91
C ILE A 213 -6.18 27.26 -12.03
N LYS A 214 -7.21 27.22 -12.89
CA LYS A 214 -7.27 26.30 -14.03
C LYS A 214 -6.14 26.55 -15.03
N ARG A 215 -5.90 27.82 -15.40
CA ARG A 215 -4.78 28.24 -16.27
C ARG A 215 -3.44 27.82 -15.68
N GLU A 216 -3.23 28.04 -14.38
CA GLU A 216 -1.97 27.70 -13.71
C GLU A 216 -1.71 26.19 -13.63
N PHE A 217 -2.75 25.36 -13.41
CA PHE A 217 -2.64 23.89 -13.48
C PHE A 217 -2.42 23.38 -14.91
N LYS A 218 -3.05 23.99 -15.92
CA LYS A 218 -2.88 23.62 -17.34
C LYS A 218 -1.46 23.89 -17.82
N ALA A 219 -0.91 25.05 -17.44
CA ALA A 219 0.49 25.39 -17.62
C ALA A 219 1.40 24.37 -16.90
N PHE A 220 1.14 24.05 -15.62
CA PHE A 220 1.92 23.03 -14.89
C PHE A 220 1.97 21.65 -15.60
N LEU A 221 0.83 21.13 -16.08
CA LEU A 221 0.79 19.83 -16.77
C LEU A 221 1.51 19.82 -18.13
N THR A 222 1.75 20.98 -18.75
CA THR A 222 2.34 21.09 -20.09
C THR A 222 3.80 21.60 -20.07
N GLU A 223 4.16 22.45 -19.13
CA GLU A 223 5.48 23.08 -19.00
C GLU A 223 6.44 22.31 -18.08
N TYR A 224 5.93 21.51 -17.14
CA TYR A 224 6.79 20.83 -16.17
C TYR A 224 7.67 19.76 -16.83
N THR A 225 8.98 20.02 -16.79
CA THR A 225 10.05 19.08 -17.16
C THR A 225 10.78 18.61 -15.90
N ASP A 226 11.17 17.34 -15.91
CA ASP A 226 11.96 16.70 -14.85
C ASP A 226 13.46 17.01 -15.02
N ASP A 227 14.30 16.66 -14.04
CA ASP A 227 15.76 16.91 -14.07
C ASP A 227 16.45 16.26 -15.30
N SER A 228 15.91 15.15 -15.81
CA SER A 228 16.33 14.51 -17.08
C SER A 228 15.90 15.28 -18.35
N GLY A 229 15.24 16.44 -18.23
CA GLY A 229 14.76 17.25 -19.36
C GLY A 229 13.54 16.67 -20.10
N SER A 230 12.85 15.68 -19.52
CA SER A 230 11.70 15.03 -20.15
C SER A 230 10.37 15.49 -19.53
N SER A 231 9.30 15.58 -20.34
CA SER A 231 7.96 15.90 -19.84
C SER A 231 7.32 14.65 -19.23
N VAL A 232 7.44 14.53 -17.92
CA VAL A 232 6.87 13.42 -17.14
C VAL A 232 5.35 13.36 -17.26
N TYR A 233 4.66 14.51 -17.26
CA TYR A 233 3.20 14.54 -17.36
C TYR A 233 2.69 14.22 -18.76
N GLY A 234 3.33 14.70 -19.83
CA GLY A 234 2.98 14.33 -21.21
C GLY A 234 3.12 12.81 -21.46
N ASN A 235 4.15 12.19 -20.90
CA ASN A 235 4.31 10.73 -20.97
C ASN A 235 3.27 9.98 -20.12
N ARG A 236 2.97 10.43 -18.89
CA ARG A 236 1.89 9.83 -18.06
C ARG A 236 0.52 9.95 -18.73
N ILE A 237 0.21 11.07 -19.38
CA ILE A 237 -1.05 11.30 -20.10
C ILE A 237 -1.14 10.41 -21.35
N ARG A 238 -0.03 10.20 -22.07
CA ARG A 238 0.04 9.21 -23.16
C ARG A 238 -0.29 7.81 -22.66
N THR A 239 0.38 7.34 -21.60
CA THR A 239 0.16 6.02 -21.01
C THR A 239 -1.24 5.86 -20.42
N LEU A 240 -1.84 6.93 -19.86
CA LEU A 240 -3.22 6.95 -19.42
C LEU A 240 -4.19 6.70 -20.59
N GLY A 241 -3.98 7.35 -21.74
CA GLY A 241 -4.76 7.13 -22.96
C GLY A 241 -4.54 5.75 -23.60
N GLU A 242 -3.33 5.20 -23.53
CA GLU A 242 -3.01 3.86 -24.03
C GLU A 242 -3.63 2.74 -23.17
N ILE A 243 -3.66 2.92 -21.84
CA ILE A 243 -4.25 1.97 -20.89
C ILE A 243 -5.78 2.18 -20.77
N ASN A 244 -6.29 3.36 -21.10
CA ASN A 244 -7.68 3.81 -20.86
C ASN A 244 -7.99 3.86 -19.35
N ALA A 245 -7.17 4.60 -18.59
CA ALA A 245 -7.34 4.76 -17.14
C ALA A 245 -8.07 6.07 -16.79
N GLU A 246 -9.00 6.01 -15.82
CA GLU A 246 -9.69 7.21 -15.30
C GLU A 246 -8.92 7.96 -14.21
N SER A 247 -7.67 7.57 -13.93
CA SER A 247 -6.86 8.12 -12.84
C SER A 247 -5.49 8.64 -13.29
N LEU A 248 -5.25 9.94 -13.05
CA LEU A 248 -3.99 10.62 -13.37
C LEU A 248 -3.18 10.87 -12.09
N GLU A 249 -1.93 10.41 -12.05
CA GLU A 249 -1.07 10.53 -10.86
C GLU A 249 -0.14 11.76 -10.90
N VAL A 250 -0.27 12.60 -9.87
CA VAL A 250 0.46 13.87 -9.71
C VAL A 250 1.24 13.89 -8.39
N SER A 251 2.54 14.14 -8.48
CA SER A 251 3.39 14.37 -7.30
C SER A 251 3.04 15.71 -6.66
N TYR A 252 2.84 15.71 -5.34
CA TYR A 252 2.73 16.95 -4.58
C TYR A 252 4.04 17.76 -4.60
N ASP A 253 5.19 17.10 -4.73
CA ASP A 253 6.49 17.78 -4.67
C ASP A 253 6.85 18.51 -5.98
N HIS A 254 6.38 18.00 -7.12
CA HIS A 254 6.49 18.70 -8.40
C HIS A 254 5.64 20.00 -8.37
N LEU A 255 4.45 19.94 -7.74
CA LEU A 255 3.61 21.11 -7.47
C LEU A 255 4.25 22.06 -6.46
N SER A 256 4.92 21.54 -5.42
CA SER A 256 5.64 22.33 -4.40
C SER A 256 6.74 23.18 -5.05
N THR A 257 7.55 22.53 -5.89
CA THR A 257 8.74 23.11 -6.54
C THR A 257 8.37 24.16 -7.59
N SER A 258 7.30 23.92 -8.37
CA SER A 258 6.90 24.82 -9.45
C SER A 258 5.94 25.93 -9.01
N LYS A 259 4.92 25.61 -8.19
CA LYS A 259 3.79 26.51 -7.87
C LYS A 259 3.29 26.29 -6.43
N ALA A 260 4.14 26.56 -5.45
CA ALA A 260 3.87 26.38 -4.02
C ALA A 260 2.51 26.93 -3.51
N ILE A 261 1.98 28.01 -4.10
CA ILE A 261 0.65 28.56 -3.79
C ILE A 261 -0.47 27.51 -4.04
N LEU A 262 -0.41 26.81 -5.16
CA LEU A 262 -1.39 25.75 -5.49
C LEU A 262 -1.26 24.57 -4.53
N ALA A 263 -0.03 24.21 -4.14
CA ALA A 263 0.24 23.15 -3.16
C ALA A 263 -0.29 23.51 -1.76
N TYR A 264 -0.14 24.77 -1.33
CA TYR A 264 -0.71 25.28 -0.08
C TYR A 264 -2.24 25.29 -0.11
N PHE A 265 -2.86 25.75 -1.19
CA PHE A 265 -4.31 25.70 -1.32
C PHE A 265 -4.83 24.26 -1.33
N LEU A 266 -4.17 23.34 -2.06
CA LEU A 266 -4.53 21.93 -2.18
C LEU A 266 -4.49 21.17 -0.83
N ALA A 267 -3.59 21.55 0.08
CA ALA A 267 -3.53 20.97 1.43
C ALA A 267 -4.74 21.38 2.31
N ASN A 268 -5.15 22.65 2.21
CA ASN A 268 -6.16 23.26 3.08
C ASN A 268 -7.61 23.15 2.56
N ALA A 269 -7.81 23.22 1.24
CA ALA A 269 -9.12 23.19 0.59
C ALA A 269 -9.21 22.16 -0.56
N PRO A 270 -8.79 20.89 -0.36
CA PRO A 270 -8.72 19.88 -1.43
C PRO A 270 -10.05 19.62 -2.13
N ALA A 271 -11.18 19.77 -1.44
CA ALA A 271 -12.50 19.36 -1.94
C ALA A 271 -12.97 20.15 -3.18
N GLU A 272 -12.61 21.43 -3.30
CA GLU A 272 -12.94 22.25 -4.48
C GLU A 272 -11.82 22.22 -5.52
N ILE A 273 -10.56 22.19 -5.06
CA ILE A 273 -9.39 22.25 -5.93
C ILE A 273 -9.24 20.96 -6.74
N LEU A 274 -9.59 19.79 -6.17
CA LEU A 274 -9.62 18.54 -6.92
C LEU A 274 -10.67 18.57 -8.05
N LYS A 275 -11.84 19.19 -7.86
CA LYS A 275 -12.83 19.36 -8.95
C LYS A 275 -12.25 20.20 -10.09
N LEU A 276 -11.63 21.34 -9.75
CA LEU A 276 -10.98 22.21 -10.73
C LEU A 276 -9.82 21.51 -11.46
N PHE A 277 -9.09 20.62 -10.77
CA PHE A 277 -7.96 19.90 -11.34
C PHE A 277 -8.38 18.70 -12.20
N ASP A 278 -9.46 17.99 -11.83
CA ASP A 278 -10.10 16.95 -12.62
C ASP A 278 -10.60 17.51 -13.97
N GLU A 279 -11.23 18.69 -13.97
CA GLU A 279 -11.63 19.40 -15.19
C GLU A 279 -10.42 19.78 -16.07
N VAL A 280 -9.33 20.30 -15.47
CA VAL A 280 -8.10 20.63 -16.22
C VAL A 280 -7.38 19.38 -16.76
N ALA A 281 -7.40 18.28 -16.03
CA ALA A 281 -6.85 17.01 -16.48
C ALA A 281 -7.62 16.50 -17.71
N MET A 282 -8.95 16.62 -17.73
CA MET A 282 -9.77 16.29 -18.89
C MET A 282 -9.45 17.17 -20.09
N ASP A 283 -9.35 18.49 -19.91
CA ASP A 283 -8.94 19.46 -20.94
C ASP A 283 -7.61 19.10 -21.62
N VAL A 284 -6.59 18.72 -20.84
CA VAL A 284 -5.26 18.37 -21.35
C VAL A 284 -5.25 16.97 -22.00
N VAL A 285 -6.03 16.02 -21.47
CA VAL A 285 -6.19 14.70 -22.10
C VAL A 285 -6.91 14.80 -23.44
N LEU A 286 -7.96 15.62 -23.56
CA LEU A 286 -8.68 15.87 -24.81
C LEU A 286 -7.80 16.55 -25.88
N LEU A 287 -6.84 17.38 -25.48
CA LEU A 287 -5.85 17.98 -26.39
C LEU A 287 -4.95 16.91 -27.04
N HIS A 288 -4.62 15.84 -26.31
CA HIS A 288 -3.87 14.69 -26.85
C HIS A 288 -4.77 13.66 -27.56
N TYR A 289 -6.00 13.44 -27.08
CA TYR A 289 -6.93 12.41 -27.55
C TYR A 289 -8.37 12.94 -27.65
N PRO A 290 -8.76 13.56 -28.79
CA PRO A 290 -10.07 14.21 -28.93
C PRO A 290 -11.30 13.30 -28.78
N ASP A 291 -11.17 11.99 -29.00
CA ASP A 291 -12.27 11.02 -28.85
C ASP A 291 -12.40 10.44 -27.42
N TYR A 292 -11.56 10.85 -26.45
CA TYR A 292 -11.50 10.23 -25.11
C TYR A 292 -12.80 10.35 -24.29
N GLU A 293 -13.59 11.41 -24.54
CA GLU A 293 -14.91 11.65 -23.93
C GLU A 293 -15.87 10.45 -24.07
N ARG A 294 -15.72 9.62 -25.12
CA ARG A 294 -16.55 8.42 -25.32
C ARG A 294 -16.20 7.24 -24.42
N ILE A 295 -15.04 7.28 -23.75
CA ILE A 295 -14.50 6.19 -22.94
C ILE A 295 -14.78 6.47 -21.46
N HIS A 296 -14.32 7.63 -20.98
CA HIS A 296 -14.63 8.15 -19.64
C HIS A 296 -15.01 9.63 -19.75
N SER A 297 -16.10 10.02 -19.11
CA SER A 297 -16.59 11.41 -19.10
C SER A 297 -15.88 12.30 -18.07
N GLU A 298 -15.12 11.72 -17.15
CA GLU A 298 -14.43 12.37 -16.05
C GLU A 298 -13.09 11.65 -15.79
N ILE A 299 -12.08 12.38 -15.31
CA ILE A 299 -10.76 11.87 -14.94
C ILE A 299 -10.45 12.39 -13.53
N HIS A 300 -9.96 11.53 -12.65
CA HIS A 300 -9.71 11.87 -11.24
C HIS A 300 -8.21 11.95 -10.91
N VAL A 301 -7.77 13.10 -10.38
CA VAL A 301 -6.36 13.36 -10.08
C VAL A 301 -5.93 12.79 -8.73
N ARG A 302 -5.08 11.76 -8.80
CA ARG A 302 -4.50 11.03 -7.68
C ARG A 302 -3.21 11.72 -7.22
N ILE A 303 -3.28 12.41 -6.08
CA ILE A 303 -2.08 13.01 -5.46
C ILE A 303 -1.21 11.91 -4.86
N PHE A 304 0.10 12.01 -5.00
CA PHE A 304 1.05 11.19 -4.25
C PHE A 304 2.17 12.05 -3.62
N ASP A 305 2.88 11.44 -2.67
CA ASP A 305 3.95 12.02 -1.86
C ASP A 305 3.67 13.37 -1.20
N LEU A 306 2.59 13.41 -0.41
CA LEU A 306 2.41 14.43 0.62
C LEU A 306 3.55 14.32 1.65
N PRO A 307 4.28 15.41 1.97
CA PRO A 307 5.45 15.36 2.86
C PRO A 307 5.06 15.20 4.35
N VAL A 308 3.84 15.58 4.72
CA VAL A 308 3.34 15.45 6.11
C VAL A 308 2.65 14.10 6.28
N HIS A 309 3.24 13.22 7.09
CA HIS A 309 2.72 11.88 7.39
C HIS A 309 2.13 11.82 8.81
N TYR A 310 0.84 11.44 8.93
CA TYR A 310 0.15 11.32 10.21
C TYR A 310 -0.18 9.85 10.56
N THR A 311 -0.06 9.50 11.84
CA THR A 311 -0.67 8.27 12.38
C THR A 311 -2.16 8.49 12.66
N LEU A 312 -2.96 7.42 12.63
CA LEU A 312 -4.40 7.45 12.92
C LEU A 312 -4.75 8.09 14.28
N ARG A 313 -3.83 8.02 15.25
CA ARG A 313 -3.92 8.60 16.60
C ARG A 313 -3.54 10.09 16.68
N GLN A 314 -2.86 10.64 15.69
CA GLN A 314 -2.55 12.08 15.58
C GLN A 314 -3.69 12.88 14.94
N LEU A 315 -4.69 12.23 14.34
CA LEU A 315 -5.87 12.91 13.79
C LEU A 315 -6.67 13.66 14.89
N ARG A 316 -7.03 14.92 14.60
CA ARG A 316 -7.67 15.88 15.51
C ARG A 316 -8.62 16.78 14.70
N GLN A 317 -9.40 17.62 15.39
CA GLN A 317 -10.30 18.59 14.75
C GLN A 317 -9.57 19.59 13.81
N SER A 318 -8.30 19.89 14.09
CA SER A 318 -7.42 20.73 13.25
C SER A 318 -7.19 20.20 11.84
N HIS A 319 -7.48 18.92 11.58
CA HIS A 319 -7.28 18.29 10.28
C HIS A 319 -8.60 18.06 9.52
N LEU A 320 -9.74 18.57 10.03
CA LEU A 320 -11.03 18.46 9.35
C LEU A 320 -11.01 19.20 8.01
N ASN A 321 -11.57 18.57 6.97
CA ASN A 321 -11.61 19.00 5.56
C ASN A 321 -10.24 19.20 4.88
N CYS A 322 -9.13 19.10 5.61
CA CYS A 322 -7.78 19.14 5.07
C CYS A 322 -7.38 17.81 4.41
N LEU A 323 -6.35 17.85 3.56
CA LEU A 323 -5.74 16.68 2.95
C LEU A 323 -4.72 16.05 3.92
N VAL A 324 -4.86 14.76 4.23
CA VAL A 324 -3.95 14.04 5.13
C VAL A 324 -3.40 12.76 4.49
N ARG A 325 -2.11 12.46 4.71
CA ARG A 325 -1.47 11.16 4.43
C ARG A 325 -1.46 10.33 5.71
N VAL A 326 -2.02 9.12 5.67
CA VAL A 326 -2.17 8.23 6.83
C VAL A 326 -1.82 6.79 6.47
N SER A 327 -0.90 6.17 7.21
CA SER A 327 -0.55 4.75 7.08
C SER A 327 -1.38 3.83 7.97
N GLY A 328 -1.59 2.58 7.54
CA GLY A 328 -2.08 1.50 8.41
C GLY A 328 -2.30 0.16 7.72
N VAL A 329 -2.66 -0.85 8.50
CA VAL A 329 -3.07 -2.19 8.04
C VAL A 329 -4.57 -2.21 7.73
N VAL A 330 -4.96 -2.75 6.59
CA VAL A 330 -6.37 -3.02 6.29
C VAL A 330 -6.87 -4.20 7.13
N THR A 331 -7.88 -3.97 7.98
CA THR A 331 -8.47 -5.02 8.81
C THR A 331 -9.71 -5.65 8.20
N ARG A 332 -10.53 -4.87 7.51
CA ARG A 332 -11.74 -5.34 6.81
C ARG A 332 -11.97 -4.49 5.56
N ARG A 333 -12.68 -5.08 4.61
CA ARG A 333 -13.24 -4.41 3.44
C ARG A 333 -14.65 -4.89 3.21
N SER A 334 -15.55 -4.00 2.80
CA SER A 334 -16.87 -4.40 2.31
C SER A 334 -16.75 -5.03 0.91
N GLY A 335 -17.85 -5.63 0.44
CA GLY A 335 -18.07 -5.78 -1.00
C GLY A 335 -18.12 -4.42 -1.70
N VAL A 336 -17.99 -4.43 -3.02
CA VAL A 336 -18.21 -3.25 -3.87
C VAL A 336 -19.71 -3.06 -4.06
N PHE A 337 -20.20 -1.85 -3.83
CA PHE A 337 -21.61 -1.49 -4.01
C PHE A 337 -21.75 -0.31 -5.00
N PRO A 338 -22.76 -0.31 -5.88
CA PRO A 338 -23.07 0.86 -6.69
C PRO A 338 -23.80 1.91 -5.85
N GLN A 339 -23.17 3.06 -5.63
CA GLN A 339 -23.79 4.24 -5.01
C GLN A 339 -24.34 5.16 -6.11
N LEU A 340 -25.43 5.87 -5.82
CA LEU A 340 -25.93 6.93 -6.71
C LEU A 340 -25.00 8.15 -6.69
N LYS A 341 -24.71 8.73 -7.87
CA LYS A 341 -24.02 10.03 -8.03
C LYS A 341 -24.98 11.10 -8.49
N TYR A 342 -25.58 10.93 -9.67
CA TYR A 342 -26.59 11.85 -10.20
C TYR A 342 -27.95 11.22 -10.05
N VAL A 343 -28.75 11.78 -9.13
CA VAL A 343 -30.10 11.32 -8.82
C VAL A 343 -31.12 12.13 -9.61
N LYS A 344 -32.00 11.44 -10.35
CA LYS A 344 -33.19 12.03 -10.98
C LYS A 344 -34.43 11.40 -10.37
N PHE A 345 -35.40 12.24 -10.07
CA PHE A 345 -36.63 11.85 -9.38
C PHE A 345 -37.84 12.16 -10.24
N ASP A 346 -38.70 11.18 -10.46
CA ASP A 346 -39.96 11.36 -11.15
C ASP A 346 -41.04 11.77 -10.14
N CYS A 347 -41.74 12.87 -10.43
CA CYS A 347 -42.82 13.32 -9.56
C CYS A 347 -44.12 12.58 -9.88
N GLY A 348 -44.58 11.70 -8.99
CA GLY A 348 -45.79 10.88 -9.17
C GLY A 348 -47.11 11.64 -9.34
N LYS A 349 -47.10 12.98 -9.24
CA LYS A 349 -48.27 13.85 -9.51
C LYS A 349 -48.28 14.49 -10.92
N CYS A 350 -47.13 14.57 -11.61
CA CYS A 350 -47.04 15.24 -12.92
C CYS A 350 -46.20 14.51 -13.97
N GLY A 351 -45.52 13.40 -13.62
CA GLY A 351 -44.72 12.61 -14.56
C GLY A 351 -43.42 13.27 -15.04
N VAL A 352 -43.13 14.49 -14.58
CA VAL A 352 -41.90 15.21 -14.93
C VAL A 352 -40.71 14.64 -14.14
N THR A 353 -39.65 14.31 -14.87
CA THR A 353 -38.31 14.05 -14.30
C THR A 353 -37.77 15.35 -13.72
N LEU A 354 -37.64 15.44 -12.40
CA LEU A 354 -36.86 16.51 -11.77
C LEU A 354 -35.36 16.33 -12.07
N GLY A 355 -34.61 17.43 -11.96
CA GLY A 355 -33.24 17.55 -12.47
C GLY A 355 -32.21 16.59 -11.86
N PRO A 356 -30.97 16.61 -12.38
CA PRO A 356 -29.87 15.81 -11.83
C PRO A 356 -29.38 16.42 -10.51
N PHE A 357 -29.82 15.87 -9.39
CA PHE A 357 -29.28 16.22 -8.07
C PHE A 357 -27.99 15.44 -7.83
N GLN A 358 -26.94 16.11 -7.39
CA GLN A 358 -25.73 15.44 -6.92
C GLN A 358 -25.99 14.83 -5.55
N GLN A 359 -25.75 13.52 -5.42
CA GLN A 359 -25.87 12.78 -4.17
C GLN A 359 -24.50 12.71 -3.50
N GLU A 360 -24.30 13.54 -2.48
CA GLU A 360 -23.09 13.48 -1.66
C GLU A 360 -23.00 12.16 -0.87
N SER A 361 -21.79 11.75 -0.50
CA SER A 361 -21.51 10.49 0.19
C SER A 361 -22.25 10.33 1.53
N ASN A 362 -22.62 11.46 2.17
CA ASN A 362 -22.98 11.53 3.58
C ASN A 362 -24.47 11.88 3.86
N VAL A 363 -25.18 12.52 2.93
CA VAL A 363 -26.52 13.12 3.16
C VAL A 363 -27.51 12.71 2.08
N GLU A 364 -28.56 11.96 2.43
CA GLU A 364 -29.61 11.54 1.50
C GLU A 364 -30.37 12.74 0.89
N VAL A 365 -30.36 12.89 -0.44
CA VAL A 365 -31.09 13.98 -1.11
C VAL A 365 -32.60 13.74 -1.04
N LYS A 366 -33.27 14.44 -0.13
CA LYS A 366 -34.73 14.38 0.08
C LYS A 366 -35.42 15.62 -0.48
N ILE A 367 -35.87 15.54 -1.74
CA ILE A 367 -36.68 16.58 -2.36
C ILE A 367 -37.99 16.76 -1.58
N THR A 368 -38.24 17.99 -1.12
CA THR A 368 -39.47 18.36 -0.41
C THR A 368 -40.54 18.96 -1.33
N TYR A 369 -40.15 19.48 -2.50
CA TYR A 369 -40.97 20.32 -3.38
C TYR A 369 -40.70 20.04 -4.86
N CYS A 370 -41.76 19.93 -5.67
CA CYS A 370 -41.67 19.80 -7.12
C CYS A 370 -41.79 21.18 -7.80
N GLN A 371 -40.78 21.59 -8.56
CA GLN A 371 -40.80 22.86 -9.31
C GLN A 371 -41.99 22.98 -10.28
N SER A 372 -42.43 21.88 -10.90
CA SER A 372 -43.47 21.89 -11.94
C SER A 372 -44.90 21.94 -11.40
N CYS A 373 -45.21 21.20 -10.33
CA CYS A 373 -46.59 21.11 -9.78
C CYS A 373 -46.75 21.72 -8.38
N GLN A 374 -45.71 22.41 -7.89
CA GLN A 374 -45.60 23.08 -6.58
C GLN A 374 -45.97 22.22 -5.36
N SER A 375 -46.11 20.92 -5.56
CA SER A 375 -46.70 20.01 -4.60
C SER A 375 -45.63 19.29 -3.79
N ARG A 376 -45.88 19.14 -2.48
CA ARG A 376 -45.34 18.00 -1.73
C ARG A 376 -46.03 16.74 -2.25
N GLY A 377 -45.26 15.72 -2.58
CA GLY A 377 -45.75 14.47 -3.17
C GLY A 377 -44.69 13.38 -3.13
N PRO A 378 -45.06 12.12 -3.40
CA PRO A 378 -44.08 11.04 -3.50
C PRO A 378 -43.20 11.25 -4.74
N PHE A 379 -41.90 11.18 -4.54
CA PHE A 379 -40.88 11.20 -5.58
C PHE A 379 -40.32 9.78 -5.74
N THR A 380 -40.34 9.25 -6.96
CA THR A 380 -39.79 7.92 -7.27
C THR A 380 -38.44 8.06 -7.96
N LEU A 381 -37.48 7.21 -7.60
CA LEU A 381 -36.15 7.19 -8.21
C LEU A 381 -36.24 6.73 -9.67
N ASN A 382 -35.71 7.50 -10.63
CA ASN A 382 -35.63 7.09 -12.02
C ASN A 382 -34.35 6.28 -12.28
N SER A 383 -34.41 4.95 -12.16
CA SER A 383 -33.26 4.05 -12.31
C SER A 383 -32.62 4.01 -13.70
N GLU A 384 -33.28 4.53 -14.75
CA GLU A 384 -32.76 4.54 -16.12
C GLU A 384 -31.85 5.74 -16.42
N LYS A 385 -32.13 6.89 -15.78
CA LYS A 385 -31.45 8.17 -16.03
C LYS A 385 -30.53 8.60 -14.90
N THR A 386 -30.40 7.77 -13.87
CA THR A 386 -29.48 7.94 -12.74
C THR A 386 -28.10 7.42 -13.08
N VAL A 387 -27.06 8.18 -12.68
CA VAL A 387 -25.67 7.73 -12.83
C VAL A 387 -25.21 7.13 -11.52
N TYR A 388 -24.70 5.91 -11.58
CA TYR A 388 -24.10 5.20 -10.47
C TYR A 388 -22.57 5.38 -10.47
N ARG A 389 -21.96 5.31 -9.30
CA ARG A 389 -20.50 5.25 -9.08
C ARG A 389 -20.17 4.08 -8.17
N ASN A 390 -18.97 3.53 -8.29
CA ASN A 390 -18.52 2.47 -7.39
C ASN A 390 -18.19 3.05 -6.00
N TYR A 391 -18.60 2.33 -4.96
CA TYR A 391 -18.35 2.64 -3.55
C TYR A 391 -17.87 1.39 -2.82
N GLN A 392 -16.82 1.52 -2.00
CA GLN A 392 -16.35 0.47 -1.11
C GLN A 392 -15.91 1.08 0.23
N LYS A 393 -16.22 0.39 1.33
CA LYS A 393 -15.84 0.79 2.69
C LYS A 393 -14.70 -0.09 3.20
N LEU A 394 -13.72 0.54 3.84
CA LEU A 394 -12.49 -0.08 4.33
C LEU A 394 -12.29 0.30 5.81
N THR A 395 -11.73 -0.59 6.63
CA THR A 395 -11.32 -0.24 8.01
C THR A 395 -9.81 -0.33 8.17
N LEU A 396 -9.18 0.83 8.34
CA LEU A 396 -7.73 1.00 8.47
C LEU A 396 -7.35 1.03 9.96
N GLN A 397 -6.37 0.21 10.37
CA GLN A 397 -5.87 0.12 11.75
C GLN A 397 -4.40 0.56 11.81
N GLU A 398 -3.96 1.08 12.96
CA GLU A 398 -2.53 1.39 13.17
C GLU A 398 -1.64 0.16 12.96
N SER A 399 -0.59 0.29 12.14
CA SER A 399 0.40 -0.75 11.93
C SER A 399 1.09 -1.13 13.24
N PRO A 400 1.19 -2.43 13.61
CA PRO A 400 1.56 -2.85 14.96
C PRO A 400 2.94 -2.36 15.40
N GLY A 401 3.90 -2.18 14.48
CA GLY A 401 5.22 -1.62 14.77
C GLY A 401 5.24 -0.14 15.13
N THR A 402 4.17 0.61 14.85
CA THR A 402 4.03 2.04 15.19
C THR A 402 3.27 2.28 16.50
N VAL A 403 2.66 1.24 17.07
CA VAL A 403 1.83 1.38 18.27
C VAL A 403 2.72 1.49 19.51
N PRO A 404 2.59 2.54 20.34
CA PRO A 404 3.34 2.64 21.59
C PRO A 404 2.97 1.48 22.53
N ALA A 405 3.98 0.83 23.10
CA ALA A 405 3.83 -0.38 23.90
C ALA A 405 2.75 -0.25 24.99
N GLY A 406 1.96 -1.31 25.18
CA GLY A 406 0.88 -1.38 26.17
C GLY A 406 -0.40 -0.62 25.81
N ARG A 407 -0.49 0.08 24.66
CA ARG A 407 -1.72 0.79 24.24
C ARG A 407 -2.46 0.06 23.13
N LEU A 408 -3.81 0.07 23.22
CA LEU A 408 -4.66 -0.49 22.17
C LEU A 408 -4.51 0.29 20.84
N PRO A 409 -4.38 -0.40 19.69
CA PRO A 409 -4.38 0.21 18.36
C PRO A 409 -5.76 0.80 18.03
N ARG A 410 -5.78 2.01 17.46
CA ARG A 410 -6.98 2.65 16.94
C ARG A 410 -7.22 2.26 15.48
N HIS A 411 -8.47 2.41 15.05
CA HIS A 411 -8.89 2.23 13.66
C HIS A 411 -9.75 3.41 13.20
N ARG A 412 -9.81 3.63 11.88
CA ARG A 412 -10.73 4.58 11.22
C ARG A 412 -11.38 3.92 10.01
N GLU A 413 -12.50 4.48 9.61
CA GLU A 413 -13.21 4.08 8.40
C GLU A 413 -12.71 4.93 7.22
N VAL A 414 -12.42 4.27 6.10
CA VAL A 414 -11.98 4.89 4.85
C VAL A 414 -12.99 4.54 3.77
N ILE A 415 -13.42 5.54 3.00
CA ILE A 415 -14.27 5.36 1.81
C ILE A 415 -13.39 5.38 0.57
N LEU A 416 -13.56 4.37 -0.28
CA LEU A 416 -12.98 4.27 -1.62
C LEU A 416 -14.09 4.50 -2.65
N LEU A 417 -13.82 5.34 -3.65
CA LEU A 417 -14.73 5.67 -4.74
C LEU A 417 -14.05 5.39 -6.09
N TRP A 418 -14.85 5.14 -7.13
CA TRP A 418 -14.38 5.00 -8.51
C TRP A 418 -13.31 3.89 -8.65
N ASP A 419 -12.33 4.04 -9.54
CA ASP A 419 -11.13 3.19 -9.70
C ASP A 419 -10.36 2.84 -8.38
N LEU A 420 -10.62 3.47 -7.23
CA LEU A 420 -9.96 3.05 -5.97
C LEU A 420 -10.47 1.71 -5.40
N ILE A 421 -11.56 1.14 -5.90
CA ILE A 421 -12.11 -0.13 -5.41
C ILE A 421 -11.20 -1.34 -5.65
N ASP A 422 -11.30 -2.35 -4.78
CA ASP A 422 -10.55 -3.62 -4.74
C ASP A 422 -9.01 -3.54 -4.78
N LYS A 423 -8.43 -2.33 -4.91
CA LYS A 423 -6.98 -2.11 -4.86
C LYS A 423 -6.37 -2.67 -3.58
N ALA A 424 -7.00 -2.46 -2.42
CA ALA A 424 -6.51 -2.95 -1.13
C ALA A 424 -7.22 -4.24 -0.65
N LYS A 425 -6.45 -5.15 -0.03
CA LYS A 425 -6.91 -6.41 0.57
C LYS A 425 -6.68 -6.43 2.08
N PRO A 426 -7.45 -7.20 2.87
CA PRO A 426 -7.21 -7.34 4.30
C PRO A 426 -5.82 -7.94 4.56
N GLY A 427 -5.12 -7.41 5.56
CA GLY A 427 -3.74 -7.75 5.89
C GLY A 427 -2.67 -6.97 5.12
N GLU A 428 -3.02 -6.20 4.07
CA GLU A 428 -2.05 -5.34 3.38
C GLU A 428 -1.82 -4.03 4.17
N GLU A 429 -0.55 -3.58 4.26
CA GLU A 429 -0.20 -2.24 4.71
C GLU A 429 -0.36 -1.23 3.57
N ILE A 430 -1.12 -0.17 3.83
CA ILE A 430 -1.41 0.90 2.88
C ILE A 430 -1.21 2.30 3.49
N GLU A 431 -0.82 3.22 2.61
CA GLU A 431 -0.85 4.66 2.84
C GLU A 431 -2.00 5.26 2.03
N VAL A 432 -2.90 5.93 2.75
CA VAL A 432 -4.04 6.64 2.16
C VAL A 432 -3.77 8.13 2.23
N THR A 433 -3.77 8.81 1.08
CA THR A 433 -3.95 10.27 1.05
C THR A 433 -5.42 10.57 0.82
N GLY A 434 -6.06 11.28 1.75
CA GLY A 434 -7.51 11.52 1.69
C GLY A 434 -7.95 12.76 2.45
N ILE A 435 -9.20 13.14 2.24
CA ILE A 435 -9.83 14.28 2.92
C ILE A 435 -10.45 13.75 4.21
N TYR A 436 -10.06 14.31 5.36
CA TYR A 436 -10.61 13.88 6.66
C TYR A 436 -11.93 14.60 6.94
N ARG A 437 -13.05 13.90 6.75
CA ARG A 437 -14.41 14.45 6.86
C ARG A 437 -15.10 13.96 8.13
N ASN A 438 -16.06 14.75 8.62
CA ASN A 438 -17.02 14.31 9.62
C ASN A 438 -18.37 13.95 8.97
N ASN A 439 -19.18 13.17 9.69
CA ASN A 439 -20.59 12.95 9.38
C ASN A 439 -21.40 12.94 10.68
N TYR A 440 -22.65 13.42 10.62
CA TYR A 440 -23.56 13.40 11.76
C TYR A 440 -24.31 12.06 11.80
N ASP A 441 -24.05 11.27 12.83
CA ASP A 441 -24.79 10.04 13.11
C ASP A 441 -25.64 10.20 14.37
N ALA A 442 -26.97 10.08 14.20
CA ALA A 442 -27.92 10.15 15.30
C ALA A 442 -27.80 8.96 16.27
N GLN A 443 -27.28 7.81 15.84
CA GLN A 443 -27.11 6.64 16.72
C GLN A 443 -25.97 6.86 17.72
N LEU A 444 -24.85 7.44 17.26
CA LEU A 444 -23.75 7.87 18.13
C LEU A 444 -24.20 8.91 19.17
N ASN A 445 -24.97 9.93 18.76
CA ASN A 445 -25.50 10.94 19.67
C ASN A 445 -26.38 10.29 20.78
N ASN A 446 -27.34 9.45 20.39
CA ASN A 446 -28.25 8.77 21.33
C ASN A 446 -27.54 7.84 22.32
N ARG A 447 -26.41 7.23 21.95
CA ARG A 447 -25.65 6.34 22.87
C ARG A 447 -24.70 7.12 23.77
N ASN A 448 -24.10 8.20 23.26
CA ASN A 448 -23.02 8.91 23.94
C ASN A 448 -23.51 10.09 24.80
N GLY A 449 -24.77 10.52 24.67
CA GLY A 449 -25.36 11.64 25.44
C GLY A 449 -24.89 13.04 25.01
N PHE A 450 -23.87 13.11 24.16
CA PHE A 450 -23.28 14.33 23.59
C PHE A 450 -23.29 14.25 22.05
N PRO A 451 -23.35 15.40 21.33
CA PRO A 451 -23.37 15.45 19.87
C PRO A 451 -22.01 15.07 19.25
N VAL A 452 -21.70 13.77 19.26
CA VAL A 452 -20.46 13.19 18.72
C VAL A 452 -20.63 12.88 17.23
N PHE A 453 -19.87 13.58 16.39
CA PHE A 453 -19.79 13.29 14.96
C PHE A 453 -18.92 12.05 14.69
N ALA A 454 -19.34 11.21 13.74
CA ALA A 454 -18.47 10.20 13.16
C ALA A 454 -17.38 10.87 12.30
N THR A 455 -16.21 10.24 12.17
CA THR A 455 -15.11 10.77 11.33
C THR A 455 -14.62 9.71 10.37
N ILE A 456 -14.54 10.07 9.09
CA ILE A 456 -14.33 9.18 7.96
C ILE A 456 -13.26 9.80 7.05
N LEU A 457 -12.36 8.98 6.53
CA LEU A 457 -11.37 9.42 5.54
C LEU A 457 -11.90 9.13 4.13
N GLU A 458 -12.10 10.16 3.31
CA GLU A 458 -12.44 9.98 1.90
C GLU A 458 -11.14 9.91 1.10
N ALA A 459 -10.79 8.71 0.62
CA ALA A 459 -9.50 8.49 -0.04
C ALA A 459 -9.47 9.18 -1.41
N ASN A 460 -8.46 10.02 -1.66
CA ASN A 460 -8.16 10.46 -3.02
C ASN A 460 -7.16 9.52 -3.70
N ASN A 461 -6.19 8.97 -2.96
CA ASN A 461 -5.25 7.98 -3.47
C ASN A 461 -4.92 6.94 -2.39
N VAL A 462 -4.60 5.72 -2.83
CA VAL A 462 -4.23 4.59 -1.98
C VAL A 462 -3.00 3.92 -2.59
N VAL A 463 -1.86 4.09 -1.93
CA VAL A 463 -0.59 3.45 -2.28
C VAL A 463 -0.34 2.35 -1.25
N LYS A 464 -0.01 1.13 -1.66
CA LYS A 464 0.42 0.11 -0.68
C LYS A 464 1.90 0.27 -0.38
N SER A 465 2.34 0.07 0.86
CA SER A 465 3.77 0.15 1.18
C SER A 465 4.58 -0.99 0.53
N HIS A 466 3.95 -2.16 0.27
CA HIS A 466 4.52 -3.18 -0.61
C HIS A 466 4.50 -2.81 -2.11
N ASP A 467 3.54 -1.98 -2.52
CA ASP A 467 3.35 -1.56 -3.91
C ASP A 467 4.21 -0.34 -4.26
N GLN A 468 4.86 0.32 -3.30
CA GLN A 468 5.99 1.22 -3.56
C GLN A 468 7.16 0.48 -4.23
N LEU A 469 7.29 -0.85 -4.05
CA LEU A 469 8.33 -1.66 -4.72
C LEU A 469 7.99 -2.03 -6.16
N ALA A 470 6.71 -2.04 -6.56
CA ALA A 470 6.28 -2.29 -7.95
C ALA A 470 5.85 -1.00 -8.68
N GLY A 471 5.40 0.00 -7.92
CA GLY A 471 5.03 1.36 -8.30
C GLY A 471 6.21 2.29 -8.61
N PHE A 472 7.45 1.80 -8.47
CA PHE A 472 8.53 2.21 -9.36
C PHE A 472 8.19 1.76 -10.79
N ARG A 473 7.21 2.44 -11.42
CA ARG A 473 6.91 2.35 -12.84
C ARG A 473 8.24 2.42 -13.59
N MET A 474 8.53 1.39 -14.37
CA MET A 474 9.75 1.32 -15.15
C MET A 474 9.83 2.53 -16.07
N THR A 475 10.70 3.48 -15.74
CA THR A 475 11.09 4.51 -16.70
C THR A 475 11.78 3.81 -17.86
N GLU A 476 11.65 4.34 -19.07
CA GLU A 476 12.33 3.77 -20.24
C GLU A 476 13.86 3.75 -20.04
N GLU A 477 14.38 4.70 -19.26
CA GLU A 477 15.75 4.69 -18.76
C GLU A 477 16.08 3.48 -17.88
N ASP A 478 15.25 3.15 -16.88
CA ASP A 478 15.50 2.04 -15.97
C ASP A 478 15.36 0.70 -16.69
N GLU A 479 14.41 0.58 -17.61
CA GLU A 479 14.35 -0.56 -18.53
C GLU A 479 15.62 -0.63 -19.40
N HIS A 480 16.16 0.49 -19.88
CA HIS A 480 17.43 0.50 -20.61
C HIS A 480 18.62 0.09 -19.73
N LYS A 481 18.71 0.57 -18.47
CA LYS A 481 19.72 0.17 -17.48
C LYS A 481 19.65 -1.34 -17.21
N ILE A 482 18.44 -1.89 -17.02
CA ILE A 482 18.17 -3.33 -16.87
C ILE A 482 18.63 -4.12 -18.11
N ARG A 483 18.22 -3.70 -19.31
CA ARG A 483 18.61 -4.32 -20.60
C ARG A 483 20.10 -4.21 -20.91
N GLN A 484 20.81 -3.24 -20.32
CA GLN A 484 22.26 -3.10 -20.44
C GLN A 484 22.98 -4.06 -19.49
N LEU A 485 22.59 -4.11 -18.21
CA LEU A 485 23.15 -5.03 -17.22
C LEU A 485 22.94 -6.51 -17.59
N ALA A 486 21.80 -6.85 -18.19
CA ALA A 486 21.50 -8.23 -18.61
C ALA A 486 22.42 -8.77 -19.71
N LYS A 487 23.16 -7.91 -20.43
CA LYS A 487 24.14 -8.31 -21.46
C LYS A 487 25.49 -8.74 -20.87
N ASP A 488 25.75 -8.47 -19.59
CA ASP A 488 27.00 -8.86 -18.94
C ASP A 488 27.08 -10.40 -18.77
N PRO A 489 28.17 -11.05 -19.22
CA PRO A 489 28.30 -12.52 -19.09
C PRO A 489 28.41 -13.02 -17.64
N GLN A 490 28.64 -12.11 -16.68
CA GLN A 490 28.73 -12.40 -15.24
C GLN A 490 27.53 -11.87 -14.43
N ILE A 491 26.41 -11.49 -15.08
CA ILE A 491 25.23 -10.94 -14.39
C ILE A 491 24.70 -11.83 -13.27
N VAL A 492 24.75 -13.17 -13.43
CA VAL A 492 24.31 -14.13 -12.41
C VAL A 492 25.14 -14.03 -11.13
N ASP A 493 26.46 -14.00 -11.24
CA ASP A 493 27.36 -13.90 -10.09
C ASP A 493 27.27 -12.52 -9.42
N LYS A 494 27.07 -11.44 -10.20
CA LYS A 494 26.77 -10.08 -9.68
C LYS A 494 25.48 -10.07 -8.86
N ILE A 495 24.40 -10.68 -9.35
CA ILE A 495 23.12 -10.79 -8.64
C ILE A 495 23.28 -11.58 -7.33
N VAL A 496 23.96 -12.73 -7.36
CA VAL A 496 24.20 -13.57 -6.16
C VAL A 496 25.01 -12.81 -5.10
N ASN A 497 26.02 -12.03 -5.50
CA ASN A 497 26.80 -11.21 -4.57
C ASN A 497 25.98 -10.04 -3.99
N SER A 498 25.09 -9.45 -4.80
CA SER A 498 24.22 -8.33 -4.40
C SER A 498 23.09 -8.74 -3.43
N ILE A 499 22.81 -10.04 -3.31
CA ILE A 499 21.82 -10.60 -2.38
C ILE A 499 22.43 -10.70 -0.97
N ALA A 500 21.70 -10.14 0.01
CA ALA A 500 22.10 -10.05 1.42
C ALA A 500 23.57 -9.58 1.60
N PRO A 501 23.92 -8.34 1.18
CA PRO A 501 25.30 -7.84 1.25
C PRO A 501 25.83 -7.70 2.67
N SER A 502 24.95 -7.70 3.68
CA SER A 502 25.26 -7.73 5.12
C SER A 502 25.67 -9.11 5.66
N ILE A 503 25.70 -10.15 4.82
CA ILE A 503 26.13 -11.51 5.18
C ILE A 503 27.34 -11.88 4.31
N TYR A 504 28.47 -12.15 4.95
CA TYR A 504 29.69 -12.64 4.32
C TYR A 504 29.57 -14.13 3.96
N GLY A 505 30.23 -14.54 2.87
CA GLY A 505 30.24 -15.94 2.41
C GLY A 505 28.86 -16.45 1.94
N HIS A 506 28.60 -17.73 2.22
CA HIS A 506 27.35 -18.44 1.92
C HIS A 506 26.78 -18.24 0.49
N THR A 507 27.66 -18.28 -0.53
CA THR A 507 27.30 -18.19 -1.96
C THR A 507 26.15 -19.11 -2.35
N ASP A 508 26.11 -20.30 -1.76
CA ASP A 508 25.18 -21.36 -2.12
C ASP A 508 23.77 -21.05 -1.63
N ILE A 509 23.65 -20.49 -0.41
CA ILE A 509 22.40 -19.96 0.15
C ILE A 509 21.92 -18.77 -0.68
N LYS A 510 22.82 -17.82 -0.97
CA LYS A 510 22.51 -16.64 -1.80
C LYS A 510 22.03 -17.05 -3.20
N THR A 511 22.62 -18.08 -3.79
CA THR A 511 22.20 -18.66 -5.07
C THR A 511 20.83 -19.33 -4.98
N ALA A 512 20.57 -20.15 -3.96
CA ALA A 512 19.27 -20.78 -3.74
C ALA A 512 18.15 -19.75 -3.54
N VAL A 513 18.41 -18.70 -2.76
CA VAL A 513 17.50 -17.57 -2.53
C VAL A 513 17.26 -16.76 -3.82
N ALA A 514 18.31 -16.48 -4.60
CA ALA A 514 18.17 -15.86 -5.91
C ALA A 514 17.23 -16.69 -6.82
N LEU A 515 17.48 -17.99 -6.92
CA LEU A 515 16.69 -18.89 -7.77
C LEU A 515 15.21 -18.91 -7.38
N SER A 516 14.89 -18.86 -6.08
CA SER A 516 13.51 -18.77 -5.58
C SER A 516 12.87 -17.41 -5.85
N LEU A 517 13.62 -16.31 -5.71
CA LEU A 517 13.16 -14.94 -6.01
C LEU A 517 12.80 -14.75 -7.50
N PHE A 518 13.58 -15.29 -8.44
CA PHE A 518 13.26 -15.22 -9.87
C PHE A 518 12.21 -16.28 -10.31
N GLY A 519 12.24 -17.47 -9.71
CA GLY A 519 11.31 -18.58 -9.97
C GLY A 519 11.40 -19.20 -11.37
N GLY A 520 10.85 -20.41 -11.54
CA GLY A 520 10.69 -21.07 -12.85
C GLY A 520 9.37 -20.70 -13.55
N VAL A 521 9.10 -21.32 -14.69
CA VAL A 521 7.88 -21.09 -15.49
C VAL A 521 6.82 -22.15 -15.12
N ALA A 522 5.65 -21.69 -14.67
CA ALA A 522 4.50 -22.57 -14.46
C ALA A 522 3.90 -23.02 -15.81
N LYS A 523 3.59 -24.31 -15.96
CA LYS A 523 3.20 -24.91 -17.25
C LYS A 523 1.87 -25.65 -17.12
N ASN A 524 0.89 -25.30 -17.95
CA ASN A 524 -0.39 -26.00 -18.05
C ASN A 524 -0.42 -26.90 -19.29
N THR A 525 -0.37 -28.22 -19.08
CA THR A 525 -0.39 -29.21 -20.15
C THR A 525 -1.82 -29.53 -20.57
N ARG A 526 -2.30 -28.84 -21.62
CA ARG A 526 -3.55 -29.09 -22.36
C ARG A 526 -4.74 -29.55 -21.50
N GLY A 527 -4.97 -28.85 -20.38
CA GLY A 527 -6.18 -29.01 -19.56
C GLY A 527 -6.19 -30.16 -18.56
N ALA A 528 -5.14 -30.98 -18.47
CA ALA A 528 -5.09 -32.13 -17.55
C ALA A 528 -4.15 -31.93 -16.35
N HIS A 529 -2.98 -31.32 -16.56
CA HIS A 529 -1.95 -31.21 -15.52
C HIS A 529 -1.30 -29.82 -15.50
N HIS A 530 -1.39 -29.14 -14.36
CA HIS A 530 -0.61 -27.94 -14.03
C HIS A 530 0.69 -28.36 -13.33
N VAL A 531 1.83 -27.97 -13.89
CA VAL A 531 3.15 -28.17 -13.30
C VAL A 531 3.59 -26.86 -12.65
N ARG A 532 3.87 -26.91 -11.34
CA ARG A 532 4.33 -25.75 -10.55
C ARG A 532 5.63 -25.16 -11.15
N GLY A 533 5.72 -23.84 -11.19
CA GLY A 533 6.93 -23.11 -11.60
C GLY A 533 7.80 -22.66 -10.43
N ASP A 534 7.22 -22.51 -9.24
CA ASP A 534 7.89 -21.97 -8.06
C ASP A 534 8.90 -22.96 -7.45
N ILE A 535 10.01 -22.42 -6.95
CA ILE A 535 11.15 -23.19 -6.40
C ILE A 535 11.14 -23.05 -4.87
N ASN A 536 10.93 -24.17 -4.18
CA ASN A 536 10.93 -24.24 -2.73
C ASN A 536 12.33 -24.48 -2.19
N VAL A 537 12.74 -23.75 -1.15
CA VAL A 537 14.09 -23.81 -0.55
C VAL A 537 13.98 -24.10 0.95
N LEU A 538 14.76 -25.05 1.44
CA LEU A 538 14.92 -25.33 2.87
C LEU A 538 16.34 -24.94 3.34
N LEU A 539 16.42 -24.05 4.32
CA LEU A 539 17.64 -23.60 4.99
C LEU A 539 17.79 -24.31 6.34
N LEU A 540 18.46 -25.46 6.33
CA LEU A 540 18.85 -26.16 7.56
C LEU A 540 20.22 -25.68 8.02
N GLY A 541 20.43 -25.51 9.32
CA GLY A 541 21.77 -25.25 9.86
C GLY A 541 21.77 -24.96 11.35
N ASP A 542 22.97 -24.84 11.91
CA ASP A 542 23.18 -24.55 13.34
C ASP A 542 22.58 -23.17 13.74
N PRO A 543 22.16 -22.97 15.00
CA PRO A 543 21.71 -21.66 15.47
C PRO A 543 22.85 -20.63 15.40
N GLY A 544 22.51 -19.37 15.13
CA GLY A 544 23.50 -18.29 14.93
C GLY A 544 23.97 -18.11 13.48
N THR A 545 23.75 -19.07 12.58
CA THR A 545 24.17 -19.01 11.15
C THR A 545 23.38 -18.03 10.26
N ALA A 546 22.94 -16.90 10.79
CA ALA A 546 22.25 -15.79 10.12
C ALA A 546 20.97 -16.11 9.30
N LYS A 547 20.48 -17.36 9.27
CA LYS A 547 19.30 -17.83 8.49
C LYS A 547 18.10 -16.88 8.56
N SER A 548 17.67 -16.48 9.76
CA SER A 548 16.52 -15.57 9.95
C SER A 548 16.76 -14.15 9.39
N GLN A 549 18.01 -13.70 9.28
CA GLN A 549 18.34 -12.44 8.61
C GLN A 549 18.27 -12.57 7.09
N VAL A 550 18.57 -13.75 6.53
CA VAL A 550 18.33 -14.04 5.10
C VAL A 550 16.83 -13.95 4.81
N LEU A 551 15.97 -14.55 5.64
CA LEU A 551 14.50 -14.44 5.50
C LEU A 551 14.03 -12.98 5.55
N LYS A 552 14.47 -12.19 6.55
CA LYS A 552 14.13 -10.75 6.67
C LYS A 552 14.68 -9.88 5.53
N TYR A 553 15.77 -10.30 4.88
CA TYR A 553 16.25 -9.65 3.66
C TYR A 553 15.34 -9.98 2.46
N VAL A 554 14.90 -11.24 2.31
CA VAL A 554 13.97 -11.66 1.25
C VAL A 554 12.59 -11.00 1.42
N GLU A 555 12.09 -10.90 2.65
CA GLU A 555 10.85 -10.18 3.00
C GLU A 555 10.83 -8.77 2.44
N LYS A 556 11.97 -8.06 2.52
CA LYS A 556 12.15 -6.71 1.99
C LYS A 556 12.50 -6.66 0.50
N THR A 557 12.79 -7.77 -0.16
CA THR A 557 13.32 -7.81 -1.54
C THR A 557 12.31 -8.40 -2.54
N ALA A 558 11.42 -9.28 -2.09
CA ALA A 558 10.33 -9.78 -2.91
C ALA A 558 9.21 -8.71 -3.09
N HIS A 559 8.57 -8.72 -4.26
CA HIS A 559 7.40 -7.90 -4.61
C HIS A 559 6.15 -8.23 -3.77
N ARG A 560 6.05 -9.48 -3.29
CA ARG A 560 4.99 -9.95 -2.40
C ARG A 560 5.54 -11.06 -1.50
N ALA A 561 5.77 -10.75 -0.24
CA ALA A 561 6.17 -11.71 0.78
C ALA A 561 5.18 -11.71 1.96
N VAL A 562 5.06 -12.86 2.63
CA VAL A 562 4.41 -12.97 3.93
C VAL A 562 5.37 -13.73 4.85
N PHE A 563 5.69 -13.16 6.01
CA PHE A 563 6.52 -13.79 7.03
C PHE A 563 5.67 -14.53 8.06
N ALA A 564 6.05 -15.77 8.35
CA ALA A 564 5.43 -16.66 9.32
C ALA A 564 6.50 -17.30 10.21
N THR A 565 6.16 -17.56 11.47
CA THR A 565 6.98 -18.36 12.41
C THR A 565 6.24 -19.64 12.75
N GLY A 566 6.95 -20.77 12.77
CA GLY A 566 6.36 -22.10 12.91
C GLY A 566 5.52 -22.32 14.17
N GLN A 567 5.76 -21.55 15.25
CA GLN A 567 4.94 -21.60 16.46
C GLN A 567 3.72 -20.67 16.43
N GLY A 568 3.77 -19.56 15.69
CA GLY A 568 2.65 -18.61 15.55
C GLY A 568 1.71 -18.94 14.38
N ALA A 569 2.19 -19.73 13.42
CA ALA A 569 1.51 -20.01 12.16
C ALA A 569 0.66 -21.29 12.22
N SER A 570 -0.49 -21.20 12.90
CA SER A 570 -1.50 -22.27 12.89
C SER A 570 -2.02 -22.57 11.48
N ALA A 571 -2.51 -23.79 11.24
CA ALA A 571 -3.12 -24.23 9.97
C ALA A 571 -4.18 -23.25 9.46
N VAL A 572 -4.98 -22.68 10.37
CA VAL A 572 -6.03 -21.70 10.05
C VAL A 572 -5.44 -20.36 9.59
N GLY A 573 -4.35 -19.91 10.22
CA GLY A 573 -3.61 -18.72 9.82
C GLY A 573 -2.77 -18.90 8.55
N LEU A 574 -2.37 -20.13 8.22
CA LEU A 574 -1.63 -20.46 7.01
C LEU A 574 -2.52 -20.63 5.77
N THR A 575 -3.67 -21.29 5.92
CA THR A 575 -4.55 -21.69 4.81
C THR A 575 -5.62 -20.64 4.50
N ALA A 576 -6.81 -20.78 5.07
CA ALA A 576 -7.80 -19.72 5.22
C ALA A 576 -8.79 -20.08 6.34
N SER A 577 -9.40 -19.06 6.94
CA SER A 577 -10.44 -19.18 7.95
C SER A 577 -11.83 -18.92 7.37
N VAL A 578 -12.87 -19.44 8.00
CA VAL A 578 -14.25 -18.98 7.78
C VAL A 578 -14.67 -18.19 9.01
N ARG A 579 -15.00 -16.91 8.81
CA ARG A 579 -15.36 -15.96 9.87
C ARG A 579 -16.76 -15.39 9.62
N ARG A 580 -17.56 -15.26 10.66
CA ARG A 580 -18.85 -14.57 10.58
C ARG A 580 -18.65 -13.06 10.73
N ASP A 581 -19.14 -12.26 9.78
CA ASP A 581 -19.12 -10.79 9.91
C ASP A 581 -20.13 -10.36 10.99
N PRO A 582 -19.74 -9.55 11.99
CA PRO A 582 -20.68 -9.06 13.01
C PRO A 582 -21.76 -8.09 12.48
N LEU A 583 -21.58 -7.45 11.31
CA LEU A 583 -22.55 -6.51 10.74
C LEU A 583 -23.60 -7.21 9.86
N THR A 584 -23.17 -7.97 8.86
CA THR A 584 -24.08 -8.67 7.94
C THR A 584 -24.52 -10.05 8.46
N SER A 585 -23.88 -10.57 9.51
CA SER A 585 -24.07 -11.92 10.04
C SER A 585 -23.73 -13.07 9.07
N GLU A 586 -23.17 -12.79 7.89
CA GLU A 586 -22.84 -13.80 6.89
C GLU A 586 -21.50 -14.50 7.15
N TRP A 587 -21.31 -15.68 6.57
CA TRP A 587 -20.04 -16.41 6.62
C TRP A 587 -19.12 -15.96 5.49
N THR A 588 -17.98 -15.39 5.86
CA THR A 588 -16.95 -14.86 4.97
C THR A 588 -15.69 -15.72 5.03
N LEU A 589 -14.89 -15.74 3.95
CA LEU A 589 -13.59 -16.39 3.90
C LEU A 589 -12.47 -15.37 4.11
N GLU A 590 -11.63 -15.58 5.12
CA GLU A 590 -10.41 -14.79 5.34
C GLU A 590 -9.19 -15.61 4.92
N GLY A 591 -8.49 -15.16 3.88
CA GLY A 591 -7.28 -15.83 3.37
C GLY A 591 -6.15 -15.83 4.40
N GLY A 592 -5.54 -17.00 4.63
CA GLY A 592 -4.33 -17.14 5.43
C GLY A 592 -3.06 -16.82 4.62
N ALA A 593 -1.90 -16.93 5.28
CA ALA A 593 -0.60 -16.51 4.77
C ALA A 593 -0.27 -17.02 3.36
N LEU A 594 -0.61 -18.28 3.03
CA LEU A 594 -0.34 -18.87 1.72
C LEU A 594 -1.20 -18.27 0.59
N VAL A 595 -2.44 -17.87 0.89
CA VAL A 595 -3.33 -17.17 -0.04
C VAL A 595 -2.94 -15.68 -0.13
N LEU A 596 -2.54 -15.09 0.99
CA LEU A 596 -1.95 -13.76 1.07
C LEU A 596 -0.56 -13.66 0.39
N ALA A 597 0.07 -14.80 0.04
CA ALA A 597 1.34 -14.88 -0.68
C ALA A 597 1.23 -15.37 -2.16
N ASP A 598 0.04 -15.49 -2.76
CA ASP A 598 -0.10 -15.98 -4.15
C ASP A 598 0.69 -15.14 -5.19
N LYS A 599 1.36 -15.82 -6.14
CA LYS A 599 2.41 -15.30 -7.03
C LYS A 599 3.63 -14.68 -6.33
N GLY A 600 3.78 -14.84 -5.02
CA GLY A 600 4.84 -14.30 -4.18
C GLY A 600 5.70 -15.38 -3.51
N THR A 601 6.34 -15.03 -2.39
CA THR A 601 7.14 -15.94 -1.56
C THR A 601 6.59 -16.02 -0.14
N CYS A 602 6.32 -17.24 0.35
CA CYS A 602 5.98 -17.48 1.75
C CYS A 602 7.27 -17.79 2.52
N LEU A 603 7.52 -17.07 3.61
CA LEU A 603 8.73 -17.20 4.42
C LEU A 603 8.34 -17.83 5.76
N ILE A 604 8.93 -18.99 6.09
CA ILE A 604 8.61 -19.72 7.33
C ILE A 604 9.89 -19.92 8.14
N ASP A 605 10.02 -19.21 9.26
CA ASP A 605 11.09 -19.47 10.23
C ASP A 605 10.67 -20.52 11.26
N GLU A 606 11.64 -21.20 11.87
CA GLU A 606 11.44 -22.31 12.84
C GLU A 606 10.47 -23.40 12.36
N PHE A 607 10.60 -23.81 11.09
CA PHE A 607 9.74 -24.81 10.43
C PHE A 607 9.77 -26.19 11.14
N ASP A 608 10.82 -26.50 11.89
CA ASP A 608 10.91 -27.66 12.77
C ASP A 608 9.86 -27.66 13.90
N LYS A 609 9.46 -26.50 14.42
CA LYS A 609 8.54 -26.38 15.57
C LYS A 609 7.05 -26.40 15.20
N MET A 610 6.71 -26.59 13.93
CA MET A 610 5.32 -26.61 13.45
C MET A 610 4.54 -27.85 13.91
N ASN A 611 3.26 -27.68 14.30
CA ASN A 611 2.39 -28.80 14.66
C ASN A 611 2.04 -29.66 13.43
N ASP A 612 1.80 -30.96 13.62
CA ASP A 612 1.58 -31.88 12.49
C ASP A 612 0.29 -31.57 11.68
N GLN A 613 -0.73 -31.00 12.32
CA GLN A 613 -1.93 -30.48 11.63
C GLN A 613 -1.58 -29.36 10.63
N ASP A 614 -0.64 -28.49 10.99
CA ASP A 614 -0.16 -27.39 10.16
C ASP A 614 0.69 -27.94 8.99
N ARG A 615 1.51 -28.96 9.27
CA ARG A 615 2.31 -29.69 8.26
C ARG A 615 1.44 -30.38 7.21
N THR A 616 0.36 -31.07 7.60
CA THR A 616 -0.57 -31.69 6.64
C THR A 616 -1.25 -30.67 5.72
N SER A 617 -1.55 -29.48 6.25
CA SER A 617 -2.15 -28.38 5.47
C SER A 617 -1.22 -27.83 4.39
N ILE A 618 0.09 -27.78 4.66
CA ILE A 618 1.11 -27.34 3.70
C ILE A 618 1.32 -28.35 2.55
N HIS A 619 1.05 -29.65 2.76
CA HIS A 619 1.21 -30.68 1.72
C HIS A 619 0.35 -30.47 0.47
N GLU A 620 -0.86 -29.93 0.62
CA GLU A 620 -1.75 -29.63 -0.50
C GLU A 620 -1.20 -28.44 -1.32
N ALA A 621 -0.92 -27.33 -0.62
CA ALA A 621 -0.41 -26.10 -1.22
C ALA A 621 0.94 -26.30 -1.94
N MET A 622 1.89 -27.05 -1.36
CA MET A 622 3.19 -27.31 -1.99
C MET A 622 3.10 -28.16 -3.27
N GLU A 623 2.11 -29.04 -3.38
CA GLU A 623 1.98 -29.96 -4.51
C GLU A 623 1.10 -29.37 -5.63
N GLN A 624 -0.11 -28.92 -5.26
CA GLN A 624 -1.17 -28.54 -6.21
C GLN A 624 -1.24 -27.01 -6.42
N GLN A 625 -0.59 -26.22 -5.55
CA GLN A 625 -0.70 -24.76 -5.51
C GLN A 625 -2.15 -24.26 -5.29
N THR A 626 -2.97 -25.09 -4.67
CA THR A 626 -4.36 -24.84 -4.29
C THR A 626 -4.62 -25.30 -2.87
N ILE A 627 -5.68 -24.76 -2.26
CA ILE A 627 -6.15 -25.10 -0.93
C ILE A 627 -7.66 -25.30 -1.01
N SER A 628 -8.13 -26.51 -0.69
CA SER A 628 -9.56 -26.86 -0.68
C SER A 628 -10.18 -26.66 0.70
N ILE A 629 -11.34 -25.99 0.73
CA ILE A 629 -12.02 -25.62 1.98
C ILE A 629 -13.50 -25.96 1.89
N SER A 630 -13.93 -26.85 2.78
CA SER A 630 -15.31 -27.32 2.94
C SER A 630 -15.75 -27.08 4.38
N LYS A 631 -16.11 -25.84 4.73
CA LYS A 631 -16.44 -25.41 6.10
C LYS A 631 -17.65 -24.47 6.11
N ALA A 632 -18.51 -24.59 7.13
CA ALA A 632 -19.72 -23.78 7.31
C ALA A 632 -20.66 -23.68 6.09
N GLY A 633 -20.73 -24.72 5.26
CA GLY A 633 -21.53 -24.75 4.03
C GLY A 633 -20.84 -24.13 2.80
N ILE A 634 -19.68 -23.50 2.96
CA ILE A 634 -18.86 -23.00 1.87
C ILE A 634 -17.91 -24.11 1.41
N VAL A 635 -18.04 -24.52 0.15
CA VAL A 635 -17.15 -25.48 -0.53
C VAL A 635 -16.45 -24.74 -1.67
N THR A 636 -15.17 -24.42 -1.49
CA THR A 636 -14.38 -23.61 -2.44
C THR A 636 -12.93 -24.10 -2.52
N THR A 637 -12.25 -23.73 -3.61
CA THR A 637 -10.80 -23.92 -3.75
C THR A 637 -10.14 -22.56 -3.97
N LEU A 638 -9.11 -22.26 -3.18
CA LEU A 638 -8.32 -21.04 -3.26
C LEU A 638 -6.97 -21.33 -3.93
N GLN A 639 -6.44 -20.37 -4.68
CA GLN A 639 -5.11 -20.48 -5.30
C GLN A 639 -4.03 -19.97 -4.31
N ALA A 640 -2.92 -20.71 -4.22
CA ALA A 640 -1.82 -20.48 -3.31
C ALA A 640 -0.47 -20.75 -4.00
N ARG A 641 -0.24 -20.13 -5.16
CA ARG A 641 1.00 -20.30 -5.94
C ARG A 641 2.11 -19.47 -5.33
N CYS A 642 2.78 -20.00 -4.33
CA CYS A 642 3.90 -19.33 -3.66
C CYS A 642 5.15 -20.22 -3.68
N GLY A 643 6.32 -19.59 -3.80
CA GLY A 643 7.58 -20.24 -3.45
C GLY A 643 7.75 -20.23 -1.94
N ILE A 644 7.96 -21.39 -1.32
CA ILE A 644 8.19 -21.50 0.13
C ILE A 644 9.70 -21.48 0.39
N ILE A 645 10.15 -20.51 1.19
CA ILE A 645 11.50 -20.48 1.73
C ILE A 645 11.38 -20.71 3.24
N ALA A 646 11.78 -21.90 3.67
CA ALA A 646 11.70 -22.33 5.07
C ALA A 646 13.10 -22.31 5.71
N ALA A 647 13.19 -21.87 6.96
CA ALA A 647 14.36 -22.10 7.81
C ALA A 647 14.02 -23.11 8.89
N ALA A 648 14.97 -24.03 9.15
CA ALA A 648 14.83 -25.08 10.16
C ALA A 648 16.12 -25.25 10.97
N ASN A 649 16.00 -25.78 12.17
CA ASN A 649 17.11 -26.15 13.04
C ASN A 649 17.29 -27.69 13.10
N PRO A 650 18.52 -28.20 13.27
CA PRO A 650 18.75 -29.63 13.50
C PRO A 650 18.33 -30.04 14.92
N ILE A 651 17.89 -31.29 15.07
CA ILE A 651 17.58 -31.90 16.37
C ILE A 651 18.83 -31.82 17.28
N GLY A 652 18.63 -31.39 18.53
CA GLY A 652 19.73 -31.19 19.49
C GLY A 652 20.58 -29.93 19.24
N GLY A 653 20.20 -29.07 18.30
CA GLY A 653 20.80 -27.74 18.12
C GLY A 653 22.19 -27.71 17.45
N ARG A 654 22.76 -28.87 17.05
CA ARG A 654 23.94 -28.93 16.18
C ARG A 654 23.84 -30.04 15.13
N TYR A 655 24.25 -29.78 13.89
CA TYR A 655 24.10 -30.69 12.76
C TYR A 655 25.13 -31.85 12.77
N ASN A 656 24.70 -33.02 13.27
CA ASN A 656 25.56 -34.20 13.31
C ASN A 656 25.80 -34.80 11.91
N SER A 657 26.96 -34.52 11.33
CA SER A 657 27.32 -34.92 9.95
C SER A 657 27.66 -36.43 9.78
N THR A 658 27.53 -37.25 10.83
CA THR A 658 27.70 -38.72 10.77
C THR A 658 26.38 -39.47 10.54
N ILE A 659 25.27 -38.87 10.96
CA ILE A 659 23.90 -39.39 10.90
C ILE A 659 23.29 -39.02 9.52
N PRO A 660 22.36 -39.82 8.94
CA PRO A 660 21.65 -39.43 7.71
C PRO A 660 20.78 -38.18 7.93
N PHE A 661 20.63 -37.36 6.88
CA PHE A 661 19.83 -36.14 6.91
C PHE A 661 18.43 -36.30 7.53
N SER A 662 17.72 -37.39 7.19
CA SER A 662 16.37 -37.70 7.69
C SER A 662 16.27 -38.03 9.18
N ALA A 663 17.39 -38.25 9.87
CA ALA A 663 17.43 -38.44 11.32
C ALA A 663 18.07 -37.24 12.07
N ASN A 664 18.52 -36.22 11.34
CA ASN A 664 18.99 -34.94 11.91
C ASN A 664 17.88 -33.89 12.01
N VAL A 665 16.71 -34.12 11.41
CA VAL A 665 15.60 -33.16 11.30
C VAL A 665 14.27 -33.89 11.49
N GLU A 666 13.35 -33.31 12.26
CA GLU A 666 12.04 -33.91 12.56
C GLU A 666 11.01 -33.66 11.44
N LEU A 667 11.37 -34.02 10.20
CA LEU A 667 10.55 -33.83 9.00
C LEU A 667 10.30 -35.14 8.25
N THR A 668 9.06 -35.33 7.81
CA THR A 668 8.67 -36.54 7.07
C THR A 668 9.19 -36.48 5.62
N GLU A 669 9.55 -37.63 5.05
CA GLU A 669 10.06 -37.72 3.67
C GLU A 669 9.13 -37.09 2.60
N PRO A 670 7.79 -37.11 2.72
CA PRO A 670 6.89 -36.40 1.82
C PRO A 670 7.01 -34.87 1.88
N ILE A 671 7.45 -34.27 3.00
CA ILE A 671 7.78 -32.84 3.07
C ILE A 671 9.07 -32.58 2.29
N LEU A 672 10.12 -33.34 2.62
CA LEU A 672 11.45 -33.18 2.01
C LEU A 672 11.41 -33.32 0.49
N SER A 673 10.55 -34.21 -0.04
CA SER A 673 10.36 -34.41 -1.49
C SER A 673 9.79 -33.22 -2.25
N ARG A 674 9.31 -32.19 -1.55
CA ARG A 674 8.67 -31.00 -2.14
C ARG A 674 9.51 -29.75 -2.06
N PHE A 675 10.66 -29.81 -1.37
CA PHE A 675 11.72 -28.81 -1.45
C PHE A 675 12.62 -29.13 -2.65
N ASP A 676 12.85 -28.14 -3.49
CA ASP A 676 13.64 -28.28 -4.73
C ASP A 676 15.14 -28.04 -4.48
N ILE A 677 15.49 -27.30 -3.41
CA ILE A 677 16.87 -27.06 -2.95
C ILE A 677 16.98 -27.24 -1.43
N LEU A 678 18.00 -27.97 -0.98
CA LEU A 678 18.30 -28.26 0.43
C LEU A 678 19.66 -27.66 0.83
N CYS A 679 19.66 -26.48 1.44
CA CYS A 679 20.88 -25.86 1.94
C CYS A 679 21.18 -26.37 3.37
N VAL A 680 22.37 -26.93 3.59
CA VAL A 680 22.84 -27.37 4.91
C VAL A 680 24.03 -26.53 5.34
N VAL A 681 23.78 -25.53 6.17
CA VAL A 681 24.82 -24.72 6.82
C VAL A 681 25.43 -25.51 7.98
N ARG A 682 26.75 -25.44 8.12
CA ARG A 682 27.50 -26.12 9.18
C ARG A 682 28.47 -25.13 9.82
N ASP A 683 28.40 -24.97 11.12
CA ASP A 683 29.33 -24.19 11.94
C ASP A 683 30.63 -24.98 12.13
N THR A 684 31.63 -24.72 11.28
CA THR A 684 32.97 -25.34 11.35
C THR A 684 34.04 -24.28 11.53
N VAL A 685 34.65 -24.26 12.71
CA VAL A 685 35.72 -23.32 13.10
C VAL A 685 36.92 -23.43 12.15
N GLU A 686 37.17 -22.38 11.37
CA GLU A 686 38.34 -22.25 10.48
C GLU A 686 38.90 -20.83 10.62
N PRO A 687 40.09 -20.65 11.23
CA PRO A 687 40.52 -19.35 11.73
C PRO A 687 40.74 -18.29 10.64
N GLU A 688 41.02 -18.70 9.39
CA GLU A 688 41.10 -17.78 8.26
C GLU A 688 39.73 -17.25 7.82
N GLU A 689 38.65 -18.03 7.96
CA GLU A 689 37.29 -17.58 7.62
C GLU A 689 36.69 -16.78 8.78
N ASP A 690 36.91 -17.23 10.01
CA ASP A 690 36.51 -16.53 11.25
C ASP A 690 37.11 -15.11 11.33
N GLU A 691 38.39 -14.94 11.00
CA GLU A 691 39.05 -13.63 11.01
C GLU A 691 38.49 -12.69 9.93
N ARG A 692 38.11 -13.21 8.76
CA ARG A 692 37.47 -12.43 7.68
C ARG A 692 36.04 -12.05 8.06
N LEU A 693 35.28 -12.99 8.64
CA LEU A 693 33.93 -12.77 9.15
C LEU A 693 33.93 -11.72 10.28
N ALA A 694 34.86 -11.81 11.22
CA ALA A 694 35.00 -10.85 12.32
C ALA A 694 35.32 -9.43 11.80
N ARG A 695 36.31 -9.28 10.90
CA ARG A 695 36.60 -7.98 10.25
C ARG A 695 35.37 -7.42 9.53
N PHE A 696 34.64 -8.27 8.81
CA PHE A 696 33.43 -7.88 8.10
C PHE A 696 32.31 -7.40 9.05
N ILE A 697 32.05 -8.15 10.12
CA ILE A 697 31.03 -7.82 11.13
C ILE A 697 31.37 -6.51 11.84
N VAL A 698 32.62 -6.30 12.27
CA VAL A 698 33.07 -5.05 12.89
C VAL A 698 32.90 -3.86 11.94
N GLY A 699 33.29 -4.01 10.67
CA GLY A 699 33.05 -2.99 9.63
C GLY A 699 31.56 -2.71 9.39
N SER A 700 30.71 -3.74 9.45
CA SER A 700 29.25 -3.58 9.34
C SER A 700 28.68 -2.81 10.52
N HIS A 701 29.01 -3.16 11.76
CA HIS A 701 28.54 -2.45 12.95
C HIS A 701 29.02 -1.00 13.00
N SER A 702 30.28 -0.74 12.60
CA SER A 702 30.81 0.63 12.49
C SER A 702 30.04 1.49 11.47
N ARG A 703 29.64 0.91 10.33
CA ARG A 703 28.76 1.58 9.34
C ARG A 703 27.31 1.72 9.81
N SER A 704 26.80 0.82 10.65
CA SER A 704 25.41 0.79 11.11
C SER A 704 25.12 1.66 12.35
N HIS A 705 26.10 2.41 12.86
CA HIS A 705 25.88 3.26 14.04
C HIS A 705 25.08 4.53 13.67
N PRO A 706 23.90 4.80 14.28
CA PRO A 706 23.05 5.93 13.88
C PRO A 706 23.67 7.33 13.98
N LEU A 707 24.71 7.54 14.81
CA LEU A 707 25.36 8.85 14.95
C LEU A 707 26.13 9.26 13.67
N THR A 708 26.67 8.30 12.92
CA THR A 708 27.49 8.58 11.74
C THR A 708 26.71 9.30 10.64
N ASN A 709 25.41 8.99 10.48
CA ASN A 709 24.53 9.66 9.52
C ASN A 709 24.27 11.13 9.89
N ASN A 710 24.06 11.44 11.18
CA ASN A 710 23.89 12.83 11.63
C ASN A 710 25.18 13.65 11.50
N THR A 711 26.36 13.04 11.67
CA THR A 711 27.63 13.78 11.68
C THR A 711 27.94 14.40 10.30
N GLN A 712 27.45 13.81 9.21
CA GLN A 712 27.60 14.34 7.85
C GLN A 712 26.70 15.55 7.55
N GLN A 713 25.64 15.79 8.33
CA GLN A 713 24.78 16.97 8.18
C GLN A 713 25.16 18.15 9.08
N GLY A 714 25.93 17.92 10.16
CA GLY A 714 26.29 18.97 11.13
C GLY A 714 27.56 19.78 10.83
N ALA A 715 28.40 19.35 9.89
CA ALA A 715 29.78 19.84 9.76
C ALA A 715 29.94 21.09 8.86
N SER A 716 29.17 22.17 9.11
CA SER A 716 29.29 23.43 8.34
C SER A 716 29.18 24.75 9.12
N SER A 717 29.52 24.78 10.41
CA SER A 717 29.75 26.05 11.14
C SER A 717 30.76 25.93 12.30
N THR A 718 31.50 27.03 12.51
CA THR A 718 32.29 27.40 13.72
C THR A 718 33.34 26.42 14.31
N GLY A 719 34.62 26.73 14.04
CA GLY A 719 35.46 27.34 15.10
C GLY A 719 36.27 26.46 16.07
N ALA A 720 37.38 25.90 15.58
CA ALA A 720 38.67 25.61 16.26
C ALA A 720 38.80 25.54 17.81
N THR A 721 39.43 24.48 18.33
CA THR A 721 40.77 24.55 18.98
C THR A 721 41.40 23.17 19.29
N ASN A 722 42.74 23.07 19.13
CA ASN A 722 43.72 22.10 19.69
C ASN A 722 43.40 20.60 19.88
N GLY A 723 44.21 19.71 19.27
CA GLY A 723 44.15 18.26 19.53
C GLY A 723 45.17 17.33 18.82
N GLN A 724 46.42 17.77 18.66
CA GLN A 724 47.57 17.07 18.03
C GLN A 724 47.48 15.53 17.75
N SER A 725 47.69 15.10 16.50
CA SER A 725 48.82 14.20 16.17
C SER A 725 49.05 13.95 14.65
N MET A 726 50.23 14.39 14.20
CA MET A 726 51.09 13.83 13.13
C MET A 726 50.59 13.74 11.67
N GLU A 727 51.22 14.53 10.79
CA GLU A 727 51.01 14.50 9.33
C GLU A 727 51.82 13.40 8.60
N VAL A 728 51.35 13.04 7.40
CA VAL A 728 52.20 12.72 6.24
C VAL A 728 51.59 13.43 5.04
N GLU A 729 52.35 14.32 4.39
CA GLU A 729 51.87 15.19 3.31
C GLU A 729 51.99 14.58 1.89
N ALA A 730 51.40 15.31 0.93
CA ALA A 730 51.72 15.39 -0.50
C ALA A 730 51.24 14.26 -1.45
N ASP A 731 50.84 14.56 -2.70
CA ASP A 731 50.33 15.82 -3.28
C ASP A 731 49.63 15.51 -4.62
N SER A 732 48.54 16.22 -4.94
CA SER A 732 48.18 16.71 -6.29
C SER A 732 46.77 17.31 -6.26
N LEU A 733 46.65 18.59 -6.62
CA LEU A 733 45.39 19.35 -6.59
C LEU A 733 45.03 19.90 -7.99
N ARG A 734 43.76 20.32 -8.15
CA ARG A 734 43.10 20.86 -9.36
C ARG A 734 42.65 19.76 -10.34
N THR A 735 41.48 19.86 -10.98
CA THR A 735 40.73 21.09 -11.34
C THR A 735 39.24 21.01 -10.99
N ASP A 736 38.65 22.15 -10.61
CA ASP A 736 37.23 22.30 -10.28
C ASP A 736 36.30 22.20 -11.50
N THR A 737 35.26 21.35 -11.42
CA THR A 737 33.86 21.66 -11.83
C THR A 737 32.94 20.45 -11.62
N GLN A 738 32.06 20.50 -10.60
CA GLN A 738 30.67 19.99 -10.57
C GLN A 738 30.14 19.95 -9.12
N THR A 739 29.27 20.91 -8.77
CA THR A 739 28.64 21.02 -7.44
C THR A 739 27.13 20.77 -7.52
N THR A 740 26.73 19.54 -7.90
CA THR A 740 25.33 19.06 -7.83
C THR A 740 25.26 17.52 -7.81
N THR A 741 25.51 16.88 -6.66
CA THR A 741 25.08 15.51 -6.33
C THR A 741 25.33 15.24 -4.84
N ALA A 742 24.36 15.58 -3.98
CA ALA A 742 24.48 15.47 -2.51
C ALA A 742 23.50 14.47 -1.87
N ALA A 743 22.73 13.74 -2.69
CA ALA A 743 21.97 12.55 -2.30
C ALA A 743 22.24 11.47 -3.34
N GLY A 744 22.45 10.22 -2.93
CA GLY A 744 22.66 9.09 -3.86
C GLY A 744 24.09 8.87 -4.37
N ALA A 745 25.12 9.13 -3.55
CA ALA A 745 26.52 8.85 -3.88
C ALA A 745 27.21 7.88 -2.89
N GLU A 746 26.54 6.78 -2.53
CA GLU A 746 27.28 5.61 -2.03
C GLU A 746 28.32 5.21 -3.10
N ARG A 747 29.59 5.03 -2.72
CA ARG A 747 30.54 4.32 -3.60
C ARG A 747 30.18 2.83 -3.52
N PRO A 748 29.58 2.21 -4.55
CA PRO A 748 29.39 0.77 -4.54
C PRO A 748 30.76 0.09 -4.49
N LYS A 749 30.87 -1.03 -3.77
CA LYS A 749 32.00 -1.93 -4.01
C LYS A 749 31.88 -2.45 -5.44
N GLU A 750 33.01 -2.57 -6.12
CA GLU A 750 33.07 -2.95 -7.54
C GLU A 750 32.35 -4.30 -7.78
N GLY A 751 31.12 -4.24 -8.30
CA GLY A 751 30.30 -5.42 -8.62
C GLY A 751 28.94 -5.53 -7.90
N GLU A 752 28.66 -4.72 -6.87
CA GLU A 752 27.36 -4.71 -6.18
C GLU A 752 26.30 -3.89 -6.96
N ILE A 753 25.10 -4.45 -7.16
CA ILE A 753 23.96 -3.79 -7.81
C ILE A 753 23.13 -3.03 -6.74
N PRO A 754 22.72 -1.77 -6.98
CA PRO A 754 21.83 -1.04 -6.07
C PRO A 754 20.54 -1.81 -5.78
N GLN A 755 20.13 -1.87 -4.52
CA GLN A 755 19.03 -2.74 -4.07
C GLN A 755 17.68 -2.42 -4.73
N GLU A 756 17.42 -1.15 -5.04
CA GLU A 756 16.24 -0.70 -5.78
C GLU A 756 16.26 -1.23 -7.22
N LEU A 757 17.39 -1.09 -7.92
CA LEU A 757 17.56 -1.59 -9.29
C LEU A 757 17.48 -3.12 -9.33
N LEU A 758 17.98 -3.82 -8.30
CA LEU A 758 17.84 -5.27 -8.15
C LEU A 758 16.37 -5.70 -7.97
N ARG A 759 15.59 -5.00 -7.12
CA ARG A 759 14.14 -5.24 -6.96
C ARG A 759 13.40 -5.04 -8.28
N LYS A 760 13.65 -3.92 -8.97
CA LYS A 760 13.10 -3.64 -10.32
C LYS A 760 13.46 -4.76 -11.30
N TYR A 761 14.73 -5.19 -11.35
CA TYR A 761 15.20 -6.27 -12.23
C TYR A 761 14.48 -7.60 -11.96
N ILE A 762 14.24 -7.97 -10.69
CA ILE A 762 13.49 -9.18 -10.32
C ILE A 762 12.05 -9.11 -10.82
N LEU A 763 11.37 -7.97 -10.62
CA LEU A 763 9.99 -7.77 -11.11
C LEU A 763 9.92 -7.88 -12.64
N TYR A 764 10.78 -7.14 -13.35
CA TYR A 764 10.89 -7.18 -14.81
C TYR A 764 11.10 -8.60 -15.35
N ALA A 765 11.99 -9.37 -14.72
CA ALA A 765 12.30 -10.75 -15.08
C ALA A 765 11.13 -11.72 -14.83
N ARG A 766 10.34 -11.51 -13.77
CA ARG A 766 9.16 -12.34 -13.47
C ARG A 766 8.01 -12.08 -14.43
N GLU A 767 7.81 -10.83 -14.84
CA GLU A 767 6.68 -10.43 -15.71
C GLU A 767 6.95 -10.67 -17.20
N ARG A 768 8.08 -10.20 -17.73
CA ARG A 768 8.33 -10.22 -19.18
C ARG A 768 9.04 -11.48 -19.69
N CYS A 769 9.85 -12.15 -18.86
CA CYS A 769 10.62 -13.32 -19.30
C CYS A 769 9.91 -14.65 -18.99
N SER A 770 9.43 -15.31 -20.05
CA SER A 770 8.92 -16.69 -20.03
C SER A 770 9.85 -17.60 -20.86
N PRO A 771 10.99 -18.03 -20.29
CA PRO A 771 11.99 -18.80 -21.03
C PRO A 771 11.44 -20.14 -21.55
N LYS A 772 11.86 -20.49 -22.77
CA LYS A 772 11.47 -21.69 -23.49
C LYS A 772 12.63 -22.68 -23.51
N LEU A 773 12.29 -23.96 -23.41
CA LEU A 773 13.24 -25.07 -23.48
C LEU A 773 13.30 -25.58 -24.92
N TYR A 774 14.46 -25.40 -25.57
CA TYR A 774 14.75 -25.93 -26.91
C TYR A 774 16.13 -26.58 -26.87
N HIS A 775 16.29 -27.72 -27.57
CA HIS A 775 17.56 -28.46 -27.66
C HIS A 775 18.24 -28.72 -26.30
N MET A 776 17.47 -29.23 -25.32
CA MET A 776 18.05 -29.70 -24.06
C MET A 776 18.88 -30.98 -24.28
N ASP A 777 19.99 -31.10 -23.55
CA ASP A 777 20.72 -32.36 -23.41
C ASP A 777 19.92 -33.35 -22.52
N GLU A 778 18.77 -33.83 -22.99
CA GLU A 778 17.89 -34.76 -22.25
C GLU A 778 18.67 -35.99 -21.75
N ASP A 779 19.56 -36.51 -22.60
CA ASP A 779 20.49 -37.59 -22.33
C ASP A 779 21.40 -37.33 -21.12
N LYS A 780 21.84 -36.08 -20.92
CA LYS A 780 22.72 -35.67 -19.83
C LYS A 780 21.97 -35.62 -18.50
N VAL A 781 20.75 -35.06 -18.51
CA VAL A 781 19.85 -35.01 -17.35
C VAL A 781 19.38 -36.43 -16.95
N ALA A 782 19.05 -37.28 -17.93
CA ALA A 782 18.66 -38.67 -17.70
C ALA A 782 19.79 -39.50 -17.07
N ARG A 783 21.02 -39.37 -17.58
CA ARG A 783 22.21 -40.05 -17.02
C ARG A 783 22.52 -39.55 -15.60
N LEU A 784 22.45 -38.24 -15.36
CA LEU A 784 22.62 -37.66 -14.02
C LEU A 784 21.59 -38.24 -13.04
N PHE A 785 20.30 -38.25 -13.40
CA PHE A 785 19.22 -38.76 -12.56
C PHE A 785 19.40 -40.26 -12.24
N ALA A 786 19.84 -41.06 -13.22
CA ALA A 786 20.15 -42.47 -13.03
C ALA A 786 21.34 -42.70 -12.08
N ASP A 787 22.43 -41.94 -12.24
CA ASP A 787 23.59 -41.97 -11.33
C ASP A 787 23.20 -41.57 -9.91
N MET A 788 22.52 -40.43 -9.76
CA MET A 788 21.99 -39.92 -8.49
C MET A 788 21.14 -40.97 -7.77
N ARG A 789 20.16 -41.56 -8.47
CA ARG A 789 19.24 -42.55 -7.87
C ARG A 789 19.96 -43.83 -7.45
N ARG A 790 20.94 -44.30 -8.23
CA ARG A 790 21.80 -45.45 -7.88
C ARG A 790 22.60 -45.18 -6.61
N GLU A 791 23.19 -43.99 -6.49
CA GLU A 791 24.09 -43.65 -5.39
C GLU A 791 23.34 -43.26 -4.09
N SER A 792 22.12 -42.71 -4.19
CA SER A 792 21.23 -42.59 -3.02
C SER A 792 20.88 -43.93 -2.40
N LEU A 793 20.50 -44.93 -3.22
CA LEU A 793 20.16 -46.28 -2.76
C LEU A 793 21.36 -46.95 -2.06
N ALA A 794 22.56 -46.83 -2.62
CA ALA A 794 23.77 -47.39 -2.03
C ALA A 794 24.20 -46.72 -0.70
N THR A 795 23.81 -45.45 -0.49
CA THR A 795 24.20 -44.66 0.69
C THR A 795 23.21 -44.79 1.88
N GLY A 796 22.02 -45.35 1.63
CA GLY A 796 20.87 -45.21 2.54
C GLY A 796 20.51 -43.74 2.71
N ALA A 797 20.52 -43.00 1.60
CA ALA A 797 20.25 -41.57 1.56
C ALA A 797 18.77 -41.28 1.28
N TYR A 798 18.40 -40.00 1.47
CA TYR A 798 17.11 -39.47 1.08
C TYR A 798 16.73 -39.85 -0.38
N PRO A 799 15.55 -40.47 -0.63
CA PRO A 799 15.22 -41.04 -1.93
C PRO A 799 14.92 -39.99 -3.00
N ILE A 800 15.70 -40.02 -4.10
CA ILE A 800 15.53 -39.09 -5.21
C ILE A 800 14.33 -39.48 -6.07
N THR A 801 13.29 -38.63 -6.02
CA THR A 801 12.05 -38.72 -6.82
C THR A 801 12.12 -37.89 -8.10
N VAL A 802 11.12 -38.05 -8.98
CA VAL A 802 10.98 -37.27 -10.24
C VAL A 802 10.87 -35.75 -9.98
N ARG A 803 10.37 -35.33 -8.81
CA ARG A 803 10.27 -33.90 -8.44
C ARG A 803 11.63 -33.18 -8.49
N HIS A 804 12.74 -33.87 -8.22
CA HIS A 804 14.08 -33.29 -8.33
C HIS A 804 14.57 -33.14 -9.79
N LEU A 805 14.05 -33.95 -10.72
CA LEU A 805 14.30 -33.76 -12.16
C LEU A 805 13.56 -32.51 -12.63
N GLU A 806 12.30 -32.33 -12.21
CA GLU A 806 11.55 -31.08 -12.44
C GLU A 806 12.24 -29.87 -11.80
N ALA A 807 12.82 -30.02 -10.60
CA ALA A 807 13.58 -28.97 -9.92
C ALA A 807 14.77 -28.48 -10.76
N ILE A 808 15.56 -29.38 -11.35
CA ILE A 808 16.65 -29.02 -12.27
C ILE A 808 16.13 -28.16 -13.43
N ILE A 809 14.96 -28.51 -13.98
CA ILE A 809 14.32 -27.76 -15.08
C ILE A 809 13.90 -26.35 -14.59
N ARG A 810 13.20 -26.24 -13.45
CA ARG A 810 12.81 -24.94 -12.86
C ARG A 810 14.02 -24.05 -12.56
N ILE A 811 15.10 -24.64 -12.04
CA ILE A 811 16.35 -23.93 -11.71
C ILE A 811 17.03 -23.42 -12.99
N SER A 812 17.06 -24.21 -14.07
CA SER A 812 17.60 -23.75 -15.35
C SER A 812 16.77 -22.63 -15.99
N GLU A 813 15.45 -22.63 -15.82
CA GLU A 813 14.56 -21.53 -16.22
C GLU A 813 14.77 -20.28 -15.37
N SER A 814 15.00 -20.43 -14.07
CA SER A 814 15.28 -19.32 -13.16
C SER A 814 16.64 -18.67 -13.49
N PHE A 815 17.69 -19.46 -13.76
CA PHE A 815 18.95 -18.91 -14.30
C PHE A 815 18.77 -18.20 -15.65
N CYS A 816 17.91 -18.73 -16.52
CA CYS A 816 17.57 -18.10 -17.80
C CYS A 816 16.89 -16.72 -17.60
N ARG A 817 15.96 -16.60 -16.63
CA ARG A 817 15.37 -15.33 -16.19
C ARG A 817 16.38 -14.37 -15.58
N MET A 818 17.34 -14.85 -14.78
CA MET A 818 18.42 -14.01 -14.23
C MET A 818 19.25 -13.33 -15.33
N ARG A 819 19.33 -13.91 -16.54
CA ARG A 819 19.97 -13.31 -17.73
C ARG A 819 19.01 -12.62 -18.70
N LEU A 820 17.72 -12.47 -18.33
CA LEU A 820 16.62 -11.99 -19.19
C LEU A 820 16.56 -12.66 -20.57
N SER A 821 16.93 -13.95 -20.65
CA SER A 821 16.94 -14.70 -21.91
C SER A 821 15.61 -15.43 -22.13
N GLU A 822 15.14 -15.46 -23.38
CA GLU A 822 13.99 -16.28 -23.78
C GLU A 822 14.34 -17.76 -23.99
N TYR A 823 15.62 -18.14 -24.00
CA TYR A 823 16.08 -19.48 -24.37
C TYR A 823 17.07 -20.02 -23.35
N CYS A 824 16.74 -21.15 -22.72
CA CYS A 824 17.64 -21.84 -21.80
C CYS A 824 18.84 -22.41 -22.56
N THR A 825 20.07 -22.14 -22.09
CA THR A 825 21.30 -22.67 -22.70
C THR A 825 21.83 -23.88 -21.91
N SER A 826 22.68 -24.69 -22.53
CA SER A 826 23.38 -25.79 -21.85
C SER A 826 24.24 -25.31 -20.66
N GLN A 827 24.69 -24.04 -20.65
CA GLN A 827 25.38 -23.45 -19.50
C GLN A 827 24.43 -23.18 -18.32
N ASP A 828 23.19 -22.78 -18.59
CA ASP A 828 22.17 -22.57 -17.55
C ASP A 828 21.73 -23.93 -16.95
N ILE A 829 21.66 -24.97 -17.78
CA ILE A 829 21.43 -26.37 -17.34
C ILE A 829 22.61 -26.88 -16.50
N ASP A 830 23.86 -26.67 -16.92
CA ASP A 830 25.03 -27.15 -16.17
C ASP A 830 25.19 -26.44 -14.82
N ARG A 831 24.80 -25.16 -14.74
CA ARG A 831 24.67 -24.44 -13.45
C ARG A 831 23.57 -25.02 -12.57
N ALA A 832 22.40 -25.38 -13.14
CA ALA A 832 21.33 -26.05 -12.40
C ALA A 832 21.73 -27.44 -11.88
N ILE A 833 22.48 -28.19 -12.68
CA ILE A 833 23.06 -29.49 -12.31
C ILE A 833 24.08 -29.31 -11.18
N ALA A 834 24.99 -28.32 -11.26
CA ALA A 834 25.95 -28.06 -10.20
C ALA A 834 25.26 -27.74 -8.86
N VAL A 835 24.30 -26.80 -8.84
CA VAL A 835 23.57 -26.43 -7.62
C VAL A 835 22.82 -27.61 -7.00
N THR A 836 22.17 -28.45 -7.81
CA THR A 836 21.44 -29.62 -7.30
C THR A 836 22.37 -30.77 -6.85
N VAL A 837 23.50 -30.97 -7.53
CA VAL A 837 24.54 -31.91 -7.08
C VAL A 837 25.18 -31.44 -5.77
N ASP A 838 25.54 -30.16 -5.64
CA ASP A 838 26.20 -29.63 -4.45
C ASP A 838 25.23 -29.58 -3.25
N SER A 839 23.96 -29.24 -3.47
CA SER A 839 22.85 -29.43 -2.51
C SER A 839 22.74 -30.89 -2.06
N PHE A 840 22.73 -31.84 -3.00
CA PHE A 840 22.66 -33.27 -2.68
C PHE A 840 23.88 -33.74 -1.87
N VAL A 841 25.10 -33.47 -2.34
CA VAL A 841 26.36 -33.85 -1.66
C VAL A 841 26.51 -33.12 -0.32
N GLY A 842 25.95 -31.91 -0.18
CA GLY A 842 25.84 -31.15 1.07
C GLY A 842 24.98 -31.83 2.14
N SER A 843 23.93 -32.55 1.74
CA SER A 843 23.06 -33.30 2.66
C SER A 843 23.65 -34.62 3.19
N GLN A 844 24.74 -35.12 2.61
CA GLN A 844 25.23 -36.49 2.88
C GLN A 844 26.21 -36.62 4.05
N LYS A 845 26.24 -37.85 4.60
CA LYS A 845 27.20 -38.33 5.61
C LYS A 845 28.65 -38.10 5.17
N VAL A 846 29.52 -37.67 6.08
CA VAL A 846 30.94 -37.36 5.77
C VAL A 846 31.69 -38.53 5.12
N SER A 847 31.41 -39.77 5.55
CA SER A 847 31.99 -41.00 4.98
C SER A 847 31.72 -41.14 3.48
N CYS A 848 30.49 -40.88 3.05
CA CYS A 848 30.07 -40.97 1.65
C CYS A 848 30.40 -39.69 0.87
N LYS A 849 30.38 -38.51 1.51
CA LYS A 849 30.58 -37.20 0.86
C LYS A 849 31.82 -37.15 -0.04
N LYS A 850 32.96 -37.72 0.40
CA LYS A 850 34.21 -37.77 -0.40
C LYS A 850 34.17 -38.74 -1.59
N ALA A 851 33.34 -39.78 -1.54
CA ALA A 851 33.14 -40.71 -2.66
C ALA A 851 32.18 -40.10 -3.69
N LEU A 852 31.04 -39.58 -3.24
CA LEU A 852 30.02 -38.94 -4.08
C LEU A 852 30.58 -37.70 -4.80
N ALA A 853 31.32 -36.84 -4.08
CA ALA A 853 31.98 -35.68 -4.71
C ALA A 853 32.99 -36.08 -5.80
N ARG A 854 33.57 -37.29 -5.75
CA ARG A 854 34.45 -37.82 -6.80
C ARG A 854 33.65 -38.44 -7.95
N ALA A 855 32.52 -39.10 -7.67
CA ALA A 855 31.64 -39.68 -8.69
C ALA A 855 30.93 -38.61 -9.53
N PHE A 856 30.45 -37.53 -8.89
CA PHE A 856 29.80 -36.40 -9.56
C PHE A 856 30.77 -35.29 -10.02
N ALA A 857 32.08 -35.42 -9.82
CA ALA A 857 33.08 -34.44 -10.27
C ALA A 857 32.99 -34.12 -11.78
N LYS A 858 32.59 -35.12 -12.59
CA LYS A 858 32.30 -34.97 -14.04
C LYS A 858 31.18 -33.98 -14.37
N TYR A 859 30.34 -33.61 -13.40
CA TYR A 859 29.26 -32.65 -13.55
C TYR A 859 29.55 -31.31 -12.84
N THR A 860 30.30 -31.30 -11.74
CA THR A 860 30.61 -30.06 -10.98
C THR A 860 31.85 -29.31 -11.48
N LEU A 861 32.80 -29.97 -12.13
CA LEU A 861 34.00 -29.32 -12.69
C LEU A 861 33.72 -28.44 -13.92
N ALA A 862 32.51 -28.50 -14.49
CA ALA A 862 32.10 -27.72 -15.67
C ALA A 862 31.72 -26.26 -15.33
N ARG A 863 32.50 -25.58 -14.46
CA ARG A 863 32.26 -24.19 -14.04
C ARG A 863 33.16 -23.22 -14.84
N PRO A 864 32.72 -22.69 -16.00
CA PRO A 864 33.54 -21.76 -16.80
C PRO A 864 33.80 -20.47 -16.01
N GLY A 865 35.06 -20.23 -15.65
CA GLY A 865 35.49 -19.09 -14.83
C GLY A 865 36.11 -19.46 -13.48
N GLY A 866 36.06 -20.72 -13.06
CA GLY A 866 36.67 -21.21 -11.80
C GLY A 866 38.21 -21.28 -11.82
N GLY A 867 38.88 -20.15 -11.99
CA GLY A 867 40.35 -20.04 -12.02
C GLY A 867 41.01 -20.33 -10.68
N ASN A 868 41.27 -21.60 -10.38
CA ASN A 868 41.86 -22.05 -9.12
C ASN A 868 43.34 -21.63 -8.99
N SER A 869 43.59 -20.49 -8.33
CA SER A 869 44.91 -19.85 -8.15
C SER A 869 45.83 -20.55 -7.13
N ARG A 870 45.84 -21.89 -7.10
CA ARG A 870 46.64 -22.70 -6.17
C ARG A 870 47.77 -23.48 -6.87
N GLY A 871 48.98 -22.88 -6.86
CA GLY A 871 50.23 -23.65 -6.72
C GLY A 871 50.88 -24.27 -7.96
N ALA A 872 51.01 -23.55 -9.08
CA ALA A 872 51.79 -24.00 -10.25
C ALA A 872 53.33 -23.84 -10.07
N GLY A 873 53.88 -24.27 -8.93
CA GLY A 873 55.29 -24.09 -8.58
C GLY A 873 56.14 -25.34 -8.74
N GLY A 874 56.58 -25.70 -9.96
CA GLY A 874 57.62 -26.72 -10.13
C GLY A 874 57.81 -27.30 -11.54
N GLY A 875 59.07 -27.56 -11.90
CA GLY A 875 59.40 -28.69 -12.78
C GLY A 875 59.47 -28.48 -14.31
N GLY A 876 59.77 -27.29 -14.81
CA GLY A 876 59.96 -27.08 -16.26
C GLY A 876 61.14 -27.87 -16.85
N ARG A 877 60.88 -28.93 -17.63
CA ARG A 877 61.88 -29.62 -18.45
C ARG A 877 61.43 -29.80 -19.91
N ARG A 878 62.22 -29.26 -20.84
CA ARG A 878 61.97 -29.24 -22.28
C ARG A 878 62.05 -30.64 -22.93
N ARG A 879 60.97 -31.04 -23.61
CA ARG A 879 60.94 -31.66 -24.95
C ARG A 879 59.66 -31.13 -25.63
N GLY A 880 59.61 -30.83 -26.91
CA GLY A 880 60.53 -31.11 -28.02
C GLY A 880 59.66 -31.44 -29.23
N GLY A 881 59.18 -30.41 -29.92
CA GLY A 881 58.05 -30.53 -30.84
C GLY A 881 58.38 -31.18 -32.18
N VAL A 882 57.37 -31.82 -32.78
CA VAL A 882 57.33 -32.20 -34.19
C VAL A 882 55.98 -31.74 -34.74
N LEU A 883 56.01 -30.93 -35.80
CA LEU A 883 54.82 -30.55 -36.58
C LEU A 883 54.73 -31.43 -37.83
N GLY A 884 53.51 -31.79 -38.20
CA GLY A 884 53.16 -32.71 -39.29
C GLY A 884 51.70 -33.13 -39.13
N ALA A 885 50.69 -32.43 -39.64
CA ALA A 885 50.53 -31.85 -40.98
C ALA A 885 50.33 -32.92 -42.08
N VAL A 886 49.18 -33.61 -42.02
CA VAL A 886 48.47 -34.15 -43.19
C VAL A 886 46.99 -33.82 -43.01
N SER A 887 46.33 -33.42 -44.10
CA SER A 887 44.91 -33.08 -44.15
C SER A 887 44.05 -34.24 -44.68
N ALA A 888 42.93 -34.49 -44.02
CA ALA A 888 41.73 -35.16 -44.56
C ALA A 888 40.51 -34.70 -43.73
#